data_AF-A0A937WJN1-F1
#
_entry.id   AF-A0A937WJN1-F1
#
_cell.length_a   1.000
_cell.length_b   1.000
_cell.length_c   1.000
_cell.angle_alpha   90.00
_cell.angle_beta   90.00
_cell.angle_gamma   90.00
#
_symmetry.space_group_name_H-M   'P 1'
#
loop_
_entity.id
_entity.type
_entity.pdbx_description
1 polymer ?
#
loop_
_entity_poly.entity_id
_entity_poly.type
_entity_poly.pdbx_seq_one_letter_code
_entity_poly.pdbx_strand_id
1 'polypeptide(L)'
;MSKLIWTYEDYCCFAKHPKDNVRRWAFDRLQKLYGDEAKEVIADMIQDKVERIACQVPQFLAKIGATEYAYLIHQRFLESEGIIAGNCAQALGQMKYAEAVPHFIDRLKTVENSNEFLGMVDALGAIRTEQAKQAILELLRQHKDEIFWASIVRALLNFDDVFGSLTNAKGLWSDIPQIVNIYMTRVPEAQFNDRIISTFEQDATTRNIQWIVDQIDISVEKTKRFFKELEAEVDFQIIDVLNNDFLLTLAQHLKAKKYGDVAQLIFDTAKTVAINKHPDISNEAGDINWNGISDKLSPRIAKSLAFLNAFGSLTNAKGLWFAQNAKQKATKVYWNRYDDERINDDVLFLIKCLLTVIEDYREKTITDEMKSDLDALMLILAEDRKEVPNEVTELVAKFGEEAVDPLIKVLEEDNWGSVRAAEALGIIAAPKAIPALLSAISQDKGDFLCEAAGNALTKIGEPVLSYADDILKHGDSSQKIYLLGMLSDIPLEKTVDIILENIDQLLREMFAEPVLSALHDLGSPKAIEPIKKEILKGDLYADEVFLLLCDLADREFPELNEIRQAIAENEQIVSRRTEAMKTGDLEELMSDNILLDLKCRHCGRINKFRVKEVYSDPDLKNDIEQGDSIFFKEKFVCKYCGVEEDFEYTGMSYAALIAEVLKLNILSEQEDAETAQEVSPLKIISFALKDGTRMNPKNAIKHYTKMIEKEPDNPELHARLGNVYRFLEWYEEAIAQHQRAIELDDEMTESYLTLGYLYLLQEDYERAKLMFAKVLSLGKAKLEAPSLYPQMRLSAQEGLRMANQRIGGKTRERVDLQAYGRPTIRPSKAIRTPKVGRNAPCPCGSGKKYKKCCGG
;
A
#
# COMPACT_ATOMS: atom_id res chain seq x y z
N MET A 1 30.45 21.56 -7.11
CA MET A 1 29.20 21.39 -6.34
C MET A 1 28.08 21.35 -7.34
N SER A 2 27.28 20.29 -7.30
CA SER A 2 26.09 20.14 -8.14
C SER A 2 25.10 21.26 -7.83
N LYS A 3 24.43 21.80 -8.85
CA LYS A 3 23.49 22.92 -8.69
C LYS A 3 22.15 22.39 -8.17
N LEU A 4 21.59 23.01 -7.14
CA LEU A 4 20.22 22.76 -6.68
C LEU A 4 19.20 23.15 -7.78
N ILE A 5 18.09 22.41 -7.85
CA ILE A 5 16.97 22.76 -8.74
C ILE A 5 16.30 24.05 -8.24
N TRP A 6 15.95 24.07 -6.95
CA TRP A 6 15.32 25.16 -6.24
C TRP A 6 16.04 25.37 -4.89
N THR A 7 16.20 26.63 -4.46
CA THR A 7 16.74 26.94 -3.12
C THR A 7 15.64 26.90 -2.06
N TYR A 8 16.03 26.97 -0.79
CA TYR A 8 15.06 27.07 0.31
C TYR A 8 14.12 28.27 0.13
N GLU A 9 14.66 29.42 -0.28
CA GLU A 9 13.88 30.63 -0.54
C GLU A 9 12.87 30.45 -1.67
N ASP A 10 13.22 29.70 -2.73
CA ASP A 10 12.30 29.37 -3.81
C ASP A 10 11.10 28.56 -3.27
N TYR A 11 11.35 27.52 -2.47
CA TYR A 11 10.27 26.75 -1.81
C TYR A 11 9.40 27.63 -0.90
N CYS A 12 9.99 28.56 -0.17
CA CYS A 12 9.24 29.53 0.64
C CYS A 12 8.33 30.43 -0.21
N CYS A 13 8.78 30.82 -1.40
CA CYS A 13 7.95 31.54 -2.36
C CYS A 13 6.82 30.65 -2.91
N PHE A 14 7.10 29.39 -3.25
CA PHE A 14 6.09 28.45 -3.76
C PHE A 14 5.01 28.10 -2.72
N ALA A 15 5.36 28.07 -1.43
CA ALA A 15 4.39 27.91 -0.34
C ALA A 15 3.32 29.02 -0.31
N LYS A 16 3.59 30.18 -0.89
CA LYS A 16 2.69 31.34 -0.96
C LYS A 16 2.09 31.54 -2.36
N HIS A 17 2.23 30.56 -3.24
CA HIS A 17 1.83 30.64 -4.65
C HIS A 17 0.29 30.68 -4.85
N PRO A 18 -0.25 31.44 -5.83
CA PRO A 18 -1.70 31.51 -6.04
C PRO A 18 -2.34 30.18 -6.47
N LYS A 19 -1.58 29.28 -7.11
CA LYS A 19 -2.07 27.97 -7.59
C LYS A 19 -1.95 26.88 -6.51
N ASP A 20 -3.03 26.14 -6.28
CA ASP A 20 -3.15 25.16 -5.19
C ASP A 20 -2.19 23.97 -5.32
N ASN A 21 -1.98 23.45 -6.53
CA ASN A 21 -1.05 22.36 -6.82
C ASN A 21 0.40 22.72 -6.45
N VAL A 22 0.83 23.95 -6.76
CA VAL A 22 2.17 24.44 -6.41
C VAL A 22 2.35 24.55 -4.90
N ARG A 23 1.34 25.05 -4.17
CA ARG A 23 1.40 25.12 -2.69
C ARG A 23 1.44 23.74 -2.06
N ARG A 24 0.64 22.77 -2.57
CA ARG A 24 0.67 21.37 -2.12
C ARG A 24 2.05 20.75 -2.29
N TRP A 25 2.61 20.89 -3.48
CA TRP A 25 3.96 20.41 -3.77
C TRP A 25 5.01 21.07 -2.88
N ALA A 26 4.99 22.40 -2.75
CA ALA A 26 5.95 23.12 -1.93
C ALA A 26 5.88 22.70 -0.45
N PHE A 27 4.69 22.50 0.07
CA PHE A 27 4.47 22.01 1.43
C PHE A 27 5.09 20.61 1.64
N ASP A 28 4.79 19.67 0.75
CA ASP A 28 5.35 18.30 0.83
C ASP A 28 6.88 18.32 0.74
N ARG A 29 7.46 19.16 -0.13
CA ARG A 29 8.92 19.29 -0.27
C ARG A 29 9.59 19.99 0.91
N LEU A 30 8.96 21.04 1.47
CA LEU A 30 9.48 21.73 2.66
C LEU A 30 9.60 20.78 3.85
N GLN A 31 8.58 19.97 4.10
CA GLN A 31 8.62 18.96 5.16
C GLN A 31 9.74 17.94 4.96
N LYS A 32 9.85 17.43 3.72
CA LYS A 32 10.72 16.32 3.40
C LYS A 32 12.20 16.72 3.39
N LEU A 33 12.53 17.88 2.82
CA LEU A 33 13.92 18.33 2.62
C LEU A 33 14.49 19.12 3.79
N TYR A 34 13.65 19.89 4.49
CA TYR A 34 14.11 20.85 5.50
C TYR A 34 13.60 20.54 6.91
N GLY A 35 12.54 19.73 7.04
CA GLY A 35 12.00 19.32 8.34
C GLY A 35 11.78 20.52 9.27
N ASP A 36 12.40 20.47 10.45
CA ASP A 36 12.31 21.49 11.49
C ASP A 36 12.69 22.91 11.01
N GLU A 37 13.60 23.04 10.04
CA GLU A 37 14.03 24.34 9.51
C GLU A 37 12.87 25.08 8.79
N ALA A 38 11.92 24.33 8.20
CA ALA A 38 10.78 24.89 7.48
C ALA A 38 9.58 25.24 8.37
N LYS A 39 9.68 25.07 9.69
CA LYS A 39 8.54 25.19 10.61
C LYS A 39 7.81 26.53 10.54
N GLU A 40 8.53 27.64 10.39
CA GLU A 40 7.94 28.99 10.32
C GLU A 40 7.07 29.15 9.07
N VAL A 41 7.60 28.72 7.92
CA VAL A 41 6.90 28.82 6.63
C VAL A 41 5.72 27.87 6.58
N ILE A 42 5.87 26.66 7.12
CA ILE A 42 4.77 25.70 7.22
C ILE A 42 3.67 26.22 8.16
N ALA A 43 4.02 26.87 9.27
CA ALA A 43 3.04 27.48 10.17
C ALA A 43 2.23 28.61 9.49
N ASP A 44 2.84 29.41 8.61
CA ASP A 44 2.14 30.42 7.81
C ASP A 44 1.02 29.80 6.94
N MET A 45 1.16 28.52 6.55
CA MET A 45 0.21 27.80 5.69
C MET A 45 -0.99 27.22 6.46
N ILE A 46 -1.09 27.41 7.78
CA ILE A 46 -2.17 26.80 8.58
C ILE A 46 -3.58 27.26 8.17
N GLN A 47 -3.69 28.45 7.57
CA GLN A 47 -4.92 29.04 7.06
C GLN A 47 -5.13 28.80 5.56
N ASP A 48 -4.37 27.88 4.95
CA ASP A 48 -4.55 27.55 3.54
C ASP A 48 -5.97 27.04 3.26
N LYS A 49 -6.49 27.36 2.08
CA LYS A 49 -7.81 26.93 1.62
C LYS A 49 -7.81 25.47 1.17
N VAL A 50 -6.66 24.93 0.81
CA VAL A 50 -6.50 23.52 0.47
C VAL A 50 -6.65 22.68 1.72
N GLU A 51 -7.74 21.90 1.81
CA GLU A 51 -8.04 21.04 2.97
C GLU A 51 -6.87 20.15 3.37
N ARG A 52 -6.19 19.50 2.40
CA ARG A 52 -5.01 18.67 2.68
C ARG A 52 -3.90 19.41 3.42
N ILE A 53 -3.57 20.62 2.98
CA ILE A 53 -2.54 21.47 3.62
C ILE A 53 -3.03 21.86 5.03
N ALA A 54 -4.26 22.36 5.15
CA ALA A 54 -4.83 22.78 6.42
C ALA A 54 -4.91 21.64 7.46
N CYS A 55 -5.09 20.39 7.03
CA CYS A 55 -5.07 19.21 7.89
C CYS A 55 -3.64 18.78 8.27
N GLN A 56 -2.70 18.84 7.33
CA GLN A 56 -1.34 18.32 7.53
C GLN A 56 -0.43 19.32 8.27
N VAL A 57 -0.64 20.63 8.16
CA VAL A 57 0.16 21.65 8.86
C VAL A 57 0.16 21.42 10.39
N PRO A 58 -0.99 21.28 11.08
CA PRO A 58 -1.02 20.98 12.51
C PRO A 58 -0.27 19.71 12.89
N GLN A 59 -0.46 18.64 12.11
CA GLN A 59 0.16 17.33 12.36
C GLN A 59 1.68 17.41 12.23
N PHE A 60 2.18 18.11 11.23
CA PHE A 60 3.60 18.33 11.04
C PHE A 60 4.20 19.09 12.23
N LEU A 61 3.60 20.22 12.63
CA LEU A 61 4.08 21.04 13.76
C LEU A 61 4.07 20.25 15.08
N ALA A 62 3.07 19.39 15.29
CA ALA A 62 3.01 18.52 16.46
C ALA A 62 4.08 17.43 16.43
N LYS A 63 4.32 16.81 15.27
CA LYS A 63 5.34 15.78 15.08
C LYS A 63 6.75 16.28 15.40
N ILE A 64 7.08 17.53 15.01
CA ILE A 64 8.38 18.14 15.30
C ILE A 64 8.44 18.77 16.71
N GLY A 65 7.36 18.71 17.48
CA GLY A 65 7.31 19.25 18.84
C GLY A 65 7.32 20.78 18.93
N ALA A 66 6.89 21.49 17.88
CA ALA A 66 6.87 22.96 17.82
C ALA A 66 5.69 23.56 18.61
N THR A 67 5.71 23.37 19.92
CA THR A 67 4.66 23.79 20.87
C THR A 67 4.38 25.29 20.87
N GLU A 68 5.32 26.12 20.41
CA GLU A 68 5.13 27.57 20.22
C GLU A 68 3.97 27.91 19.26
N TYR A 69 3.61 26.99 18.36
CA TYR A 69 2.49 27.16 17.42
C TYR A 69 1.16 26.57 17.92
N ALA A 70 1.12 25.98 19.12
CA ALA A 70 -0.11 25.37 19.65
C ALA A 70 -1.26 26.38 19.75
N TYR A 71 -0.98 27.63 20.10
CA TYR A 71 -1.99 28.70 20.09
C TYR A 71 -2.60 28.92 18.70
N LEU A 72 -1.77 28.93 17.66
CA LEU A 72 -2.21 29.14 16.28
C LEU A 72 -3.06 27.96 15.77
N ILE A 73 -2.66 26.73 16.09
CA ILE A 73 -3.46 25.52 15.81
C ILE A 73 -4.80 25.57 16.54
N HIS A 74 -4.81 26.06 17.79
CA HIS A 74 -6.03 26.24 18.55
C HIS A 74 -6.96 27.29 17.93
N GLN A 75 -6.44 28.41 17.42
CA GLN A 75 -7.27 29.36 16.66
C GLN A 75 -7.87 28.71 15.41
N ARG A 76 -7.06 27.98 14.63
CA ARG A 76 -7.54 27.27 13.44
C ARG A 76 -8.62 26.24 13.77
N PHE A 77 -8.47 25.52 14.89
CA PHE A 77 -9.49 24.60 15.40
C PHE A 77 -10.84 25.31 15.63
N LEU A 78 -10.82 26.48 16.27
CA LEU A 78 -12.04 27.25 16.57
C LEU A 78 -12.75 27.77 15.30
N GLU A 79 -12.00 28.02 14.24
CA GLU A 79 -12.51 28.56 12.97
C GLU A 79 -12.95 27.49 11.96
N SER A 80 -12.58 26.23 12.17
CA SER A 80 -12.77 25.13 11.21
C SER A 80 -13.77 24.10 11.71
N GLU A 81 -14.31 23.26 10.81
CA GLU A 81 -15.17 22.11 11.13
C GLU A 81 -14.69 20.84 10.40
N GLY A 82 -15.21 19.69 10.81
CA GLY A 82 -14.96 18.40 10.15
C GLY A 82 -13.52 17.93 10.26
N ILE A 83 -12.93 17.54 9.12
CA ILE A 83 -11.61 16.89 9.06
C ILE A 83 -10.50 17.83 9.56
N ILE A 84 -10.57 19.12 9.23
CA ILE A 84 -9.56 20.11 9.64
C ILE A 84 -9.57 20.27 11.16
N ALA A 85 -10.76 20.42 11.76
CA ALA A 85 -10.90 20.55 13.21
C ALA A 85 -10.43 19.28 13.94
N GLY A 86 -10.77 18.09 13.43
CA GLY A 86 -10.29 16.82 13.98
C GLY A 86 -8.75 16.71 13.99
N ASN A 87 -8.09 17.09 12.90
CA ASN A 87 -6.62 17.09 12.81
C ASN A 87 -5.98 18.13 13.73
N CYS A 88 -6.56 19.33 13.85
CA CYS A 88 -6.08 20.34 14.80
C CYS A 88 -6.19 19.84 16.24
N ALA A 89 -7.31 19.21 16.62
CA ALA A 89 -7.50 18.67 17.96
C ALA A 89 -6.43 17.60 18.28
N GLN A 90 -6.21 16.64 17.37
CA GLN A 90 -5.19 15.61 17.55
C GLN A 90 -3.78 16.20 17.73
N ALA A 91 -3.41 17.19 16.92
CA ALA A 91 -2.13 17.89 17.02
C ALA A 91 -1.97 18.58 18.39
N LEU A 92 -3.00 19.29 18.88
CA LEU A 92 -3.01 19.91 20.20
C LEU A 92 -2.90 18.89 21.34
N GLY A 93 -3.52 17.71 21.15
CA GLY A 93 -3.39 16.56 22.03
C GLY A 93 -1.95 16.07 22.17
N GLN A 94 -1.27 15.85 21.04
CA GLN A 94 0.15 15.47 20.99
C GLN A 94 1.05 16.51 21.64
N MET A 95 0.75 17.80 21.45
CA MET A 95 1.45 18.92 22.08
C MET A 95 1.10 19.12 23.56
N LYS A 96 0.14 18.36 24.12
CA LYS A 96 -0.36 18.49 25.50
C LYS A 96 -0.87 19.90 25.84
N TYR A 97 -1.51 20.57 24.89
CA TYR A 97 -1.96 21.96 25.04
C TYR A 97 -3.28 22.05 25.84
N ALA A 98 -3.17 22.37 27.13
CA ALA A 98 -4.29 22.28 28.08
C ALA A 98 -5.40 23.32 27.87
N GLU A 99 -5.09 24.48 27.30
CA GLU A 99 -6.02 25.59 27.09
C GLU A 99 -7.11 25.28 26.05
N ALA A 100 -6.92 24.25 25.22
CA ALA A 100 -7.93 23.78 24.27
C ALA A 100 -9.00 22.88 24.92
N VAL A 101 -8.73 22.30 26.10
CA VAL A 101 -9.64 21.34 26.77
C VAL A 101 -11.06 21.89 26.95
N PRO A 102 -11.29 23.12 27.45
CA PRO A 102 -12.65 23.63 27.61
C PRO A 102 -13.41 23.73 26.27
N HIS A 103 -12.71 24.09 25.19
CA HIS A 103 -13.32 24.21 23.86
C HIS A 103 -13.65 22.85 23.25
N PHE A 104 -12.80 21.84 23.45
CA PHE A 104 -13.11 20.46 23.07
C PHE A 104 -14.38 19.97 23.76
N ILE A 105 -14.47 20.18 25.08
CA ILE A 105 -15.61 19.75 25.89
C ILE A 105 -16.90 20.43 25.44
N ASP A 106 -16.85 21.73 25.14
CA ASP A 106 -18.04 22.45 24.70
C ASP A 106 -18.52 21.98 23.32
N ARG A 107 -17.58 21.82 22.39
CA ARG A 107 -17.85 21.43 21.01
C ARG A 107 -18.31 19.98 20.86
N LEU A 108 -17.81 19.08 21.70
CA LEU A 108 -18.23 17.68 21.77
C LEU A 108 -19.73 17.50 22.06
N LYS A 109 -20.41 18.51 22.64
CA LYS A 109 -21.85 18.44 22.92
C LYS A 109 -22.72 18.53 21.67
N THR A 110 -22.20 19.12 20.59
CA THR A 110 -22.98 19.45 19.38
C THR A 110 -22.37 18.88 18.10
N VAL A 111 -21.21 18.23 18.17
CA VAL A 111 -20.50 17.74 16.98
C VAL A 111 -21.22 16.52 16.38
N GLU A 112 -21.52 16.59 15.09
CA GLU A 112 -22.09 15.47 14.32
C GLU A 112 -21.02 14.75 13.48
N ASN A 113 -19.89 15.41 13.20
CA ASN A 113 -18.83 14.85 12.37
C ASN A 113 -17.94 13.85 13.15
N SER A 114 -17.85 12.61 12.67
CA SER A 114 -17.10 11.54 13.33
C SER A 114 -15.60 11.82 13.46
N ASN A 115 -14.96 12.41 12.45
CA ASN A 115 -13.52 12.70 12.48
C ASN A 115 -13.19 13.77 13.52
N GLU A 116 -14.05 14.79 13.59
CA GLU A 116 -13.92 15.86 14.57
C GLU A 116 -14.13 15.34 16.00
N PHE A 117 -15.16 14.52 16.21
CA PHE A 117 -15.42 13.86 17.49
C PHE A 117 -14.23 13.01 17.95
N LEU A 118 -13.73 12.13 17.08
CA LEU A 118 -12.61 11.23 17.40
C LEU A 118 -11.33 12.00 17.72
N GLY A 119 -11.00 13.03 16.92
CA GLY A 119 -9.82 13.87 17.14
C GLY A 119 -9.85 14.58 18.51
N MET A 120 -11.01 15.10 18.94
CA MET A 120 -11.17 15.73 20.24
C MET A 120 -11.07 14.74 21.41
N VAL A 121 -11.69 13.56 21.29
CA VAL A 121 -11.63 12.52 22.33
C VAL A 121 -10.20 12.03 22.54
N ASP A 122 -9.48 11.75 21.45
CA ASP A 122 -8.08 11.33 21.51
C ASP A 122 -7.20 12.44 22.13
N ALA A 123 -7.45 13.71 21.78
CA ALA A 123 -6.74 14.84 22.34
C ALA A 123 -6.94 14.99 23.86
N LEU A 124 -8.19 14.84 24.34
CA LEU A 124 -8.50 14.88 25.78
C LEU A 124 -7.73 13.77 26.54
N GLY A 125 -7.67 12.56 25.98
CA GLY A 125 -6.89 11.46 26.54
C GLY A 125 -5.38 11.73 26.56
N ALA A 126 -4.85 12.41 25.55
CA ALA A 126 -3.42 12.74 25.47
C ALA A 126 -2.99 13.88 26.42
N ILE A 127 -3.85 14.88 26.62
CA ILE A 127 -3.58 16.06 27.47
C ILE A 127 -3.59 15.71 28.97
N ARG A 128 -4.40 14.72 29.38
CA ARG A 128 -4.42 14.14 30.73
C ARG A 128 -4.72 15.12 31.88
N THR A 129 -5.51 16.17 31.64
CA THR A 129 -6.00 17.03 32.73
C THR A 129 -7.18 16.41 33.45
N GLU A 130 -7.40 16.77 34.72
CA GLU A 130 -8.56 16.29 35.48
C GLU A 130 -9.88 16.72 34.82
N GLN A 131 -9.92 17.91 34.23
CA GLN A 131 -11.08 18.38 33.48
C GLN A 131 -11.36 17.51 32.23
N ALA A 132 -10.32 17.09 31.51
CA ALA A 132 -10.45 16.17 30.38
C ALA A 132 -10.95 14.79 30.84
N LYS A 133 -10.43 14.27 31.96
CA LYS A 133 -10.87 13.00 32.55
C LYS A 133 -12.38 13.01 32.85
N GLN A 134 -12.86 14.06 33.52
CA GLN A 134 -14.29 14.20 33.85
C GLN A 134 -15.16 14.29 32.59
N ALA A 135 -14.70 14.97 31.55
CA ALA A 135 -15.43 15.06 30.29
C ALA A 135 -15.53 13.71 29.57
N ILE A 136 -14.44 12.94 29.49
CA ILE A 136 -14.46 11.62 28.85
C ILE A 136 -15.38 10.65 29.62
N LEU A 137 -15.35 10.69 30.96
CA LEU A 137 -16.26 9.90 31.80
C LEU A 137 -17.74 10.26 31.57
N GLU A 138 -18.04 11.53 31.34
CA GLU A 138 -19.41 11.96 31.04
C GLU A 138 -19.84 11.56 29.62
N LEU A 139 -18.95 11.64 28.62
CA LEU A 139 -19.21 11.15 27.25
C LEU A 139 -19.55 9.67 27.23
N LEU A 140 -18.83 8.87 28.02
CA LEU A 140 -19.07 7.43 28.15
C LEU A 140 -20.48 7.12 28.68
N ARG A 141 -21.06 8.00 29.51
CA ARG A 141 -22.44 7.84 30.01
C ARG A 141 -23.50 8.24 28.99
N GLN A 142 -23.17 9.14 28.07
CA GLN A 142 -24.16 9.78 27.18
C GLN A 142 -24.23 9.12 25.80
N HIS A 143 -23.10 8.72 25.21
CA HIS A 143 -23.08 8.07 23.91
C HIS A 143 -23.50 6.60 24.00
N LYS A 144 -24.14 6.06 22.95
CA LYS A 144 -24.59 4.65 22.88
C LYS A 144 -24.07 3.89 21.66
N ASP A 145 -23.26 4.53 20.85
CA ASP A 145 -22.73 3.97 19.61
C ASP A 145 -21.40 3.23 19.89
N GLU A 146 -21.36 1.94 19.54
CA GLU A 146 -20.24 1.03 19.81
C GLU A 146 -18.91 1.51 19.18
N ILE A 147 -18.96 2.20 18.04
CA ILE A 147 -17.75 2.67 17.34
C ILE A 147 -17.06 3.76 18.16
N PHE A 148 -17.84 4.71 18.68
CA PHE A 148 -17.32 5.81 19.48
C PHE A 148 -16.92 5.36 20.89
N TRP A 149 -17.61 4.35 21.45
CA TRP A 149 -17.28 3.77 22.75
C TRP A 149 -15.83 3.28 22.82
N ALA A 150 -15.35 2.58 21.79
CA ALA A 150 -13.98 2.06 21.77
C ALA A 150 -12.94 3.18 21.90
N SER A 151 -13.13 4.29 21.18
CA SER A 151 -12.21 5.43 21.22
C SER A 151 -12.29 6.21 22.54
N ILE A 152 -13.49 6.38 23.11
CA ILE A 152 -13.70 7.00 24.44
C ILE A 152 -12.99 6.18 25.52
N VAL A 153 -13.14 4.86 25.50
CA VAL A 153 -12.48 3.95 26.45
C VAL A 153 -10.96 4.00 26.28
N ARG A 154 -10.45 3.97 25.04
CA ARG A 154 -9.02 4.11 24.76
C ARG A 154 -8.45 5.42 25.31
N ALA A 155 -9.18 6.53 25.20
CA ALA A 155 -8.76 7.81 25.74
C ALA A 155 -8.69 7.80 27.28
N LEU A 156 -9.63 7.12 27.97
CA LEU A 156 -9.58 6.94 29.44
C LEU A 156 -8.38 6.13 29.91
N LEU A 157 -7.91 5.16 29.10
CA LEU A 157 -6.76 4.32 29.45
C LEU A 157 -5.43 5.09 29.54
N ASN A 158 -5.37 6.32 29.04
CA ASN A 158 -4.19 7.18 29.14
C ASN A 158 -4.00 7.82 30.53
N PHE A 159 -4.93 7.63 31.48
CA PHE A 159 -4.84 8.19 32.83
C PHE A 159 -4.34 7.15 33.84
N ASP A 160 -3.53 7.55 34.82
CA ASP A 160 -2.89 6.60 35.77
C ASP A 160 -3.89 5.95 36.77
N ASP A 161 -5.07 6.55 36.97
CA ASP A 161 -6.15 6.05 37.85
C ASP A 161 -7.45 5.81 37.05
N VAL A 162 -7.43 4.83 36.14
CA VAL A 162 -8.60 4.44 35.36
C VAL A 162 -9.60 3.68 36.24
N PHE A 163 -9.12 2.71 37.01
CA PHE A 163 -9.95 1.77 37.76
C PHE A 163 -10.58 2.38 39.02
N GLY A 164 -9.87 3.24 39.76
CA GLY A 164 -10.45 3.97 40.90
C GLY A 164 -11.51 4.99 40.47
N SER A 165 -11.39 5.52 39.26
CA SER A 165 -12.34 6.49 38.72
C SER A 165 -13.58 5.84 38.07
N LEU A 166 -13.42 4.69 37.40
CA LEU A 166 -14.54 3.86 36.92
C LEU A 166 -15.38 3.30 38.08
N THR A 167 -14.74 2.91 39.19
CA THR A 167 -15.42 2.37 40.38
C THR A 167 -16.17 3.44 41.19
N ASN A 168 -15.67 4.69 41.20
CA ASN A 168 -16.31 5.83 41.88
C ASN A 168 -17.42 6.51 41.07
N ALA A 169 -17.50 6.27 39.76
CA ALA A 169 -18.55 6.78 38.89
C ALA A 169 -19.88 6.02 39.10
N LYS A 170 -20.73 6.49 40.02
CA LYS A 170 -22.10 5.97 40.21
C LYS A 170 -22.86 5.94 38.87
N GLY A 171 -23.28 4.76 38.43
CA GLY A 171 -24.09 4.56 37.21
C GLY A 171 -23.44 3.68 36.14
N LEU A 172 -22.12 3.50 36.13
CA LEU A 172 -21.41 2.67 35.13
C LEU A 172 -21.33 1.18 35.46
N TRP A 173 -21.71 0.78 36.69
CA TRP A 173 -21.61 -0.60 37.17
C TRP A 173 -22.44 -1.61 36.34
N SER A 174 -23.52 -1.18 35.70
CA SER A 174 -24.33 -2.02 34.79
C SER A 174 -23.69 -2.23 33.42
N ASP A 175 -22.78 -1.33 33.02
CA ASP A 175 -22.28 -1.23 31.65
C ASP A 175 -20.83 -1.75 31.54
N ILE A 176 -20.13 -1.95 32.67
CA ILE A 176 -18.80 -2.58 32.76
C ILE A 176 -18.72 -3.89 31.94
N PRO A 177 -19.69 -4.82 32.01
CA PRO A 177 -19.66 -6.02 31.17
C PRO A 177 -19.71 -5.73 29.67
N GLN A 178 -20.46 -4.71 29.22
CA GLN A 178 -20.51 -4.30 27.81
C GLN A 178 -19.24 -3.55 27.38
N ILE A 179 -18.65 -2.71 28.25
CA ILE A 179 -17.34 -2.07 28.03
C ILE A 179 -16.28 -3.14 27.82
N VAL A 180 -16.26 -4.16 28.68
CA VAL A 180 -15.35 -5.31 28.57
C VAL A 180 -15.65 -6.11 27.30
N ASN A 181 -16.92 -6.35 26.94
CA ASN A 181 -17.29 -7.16 25.77
C ASN A 181 -17.01 -6.47 24.41
N ILE A 182 -17.18 -5.13 24.31
CA ILE A 182 -16.77 -4.33 23.14
C ILE A 182 -15.24 -4.30 23.00
N TYR A 183 -14.51 -4.31 24.13
CA TYR A 183 -13.06 -4.45 24.18
C TYR A 183 -12.60 -5.88 23.79
N MET A 184 -13.38 -6.91 24.14
CA MET A 184 -13.13 -8.33 23.84
C MET A 184 -13.32 -8.69 22.35
N THR A 185 -14.13 -7.93 21.60
CA THR A 185 -14.50 -8.28 20.21
C THR A 185 -13.60 -7.66 19.13
N ARG A 186 -12.70 -6.72 19.48
CA ARG A 186 -11.85 -6.00 18.50
C ARG A 186 -10.35 -6.08 18.75
N VAL A 187 -9.89 -6.81 19.77
CA VAL A 187 -8.47 -7.08 20.04
C VAL A 187 -8.20 -8.57 19.75
N PRO A 188 -7.19 -8.93 18.92
CA PRO A 188 -6.80 -10.32 18.75
C PRO A 188 -6.50 -10.97 20.12
N GLU A 189 -7.05 -12.17 20.37
CA GLU A 189 -6.97 -12.94 21.63
C GLU A 189 -5.55 -13.05 22.24
N ALA A 190 -4.50 -12.86 21.44
CA ALA A 190 -3.10 -12.99 21.84
C ALA A 190 -2.57 -11.90 22.80
N GLN A 191 -3.22 -10.73 22.91
CA GLN A 191 -2.80 -9.68 23.87
C GLN A 191 -3.66 -9.63 25.15
N PHE A 192 -4.70 -10.46 25.25
CA PHE A 192 -5.73 -10.34 26.29
C PHE A 192 -5.53 -11.31 27.47
N ASN A 193 -4.97 -12.50 27.24
CA ASN A 193 -5.07 -13.58 28.23
C ASN A 193 -4.19 -13.44 29.48
N ASP A 194 -3.08 -12.69 29.47
CA ASP A 194 -2.13 -12.73 30.60
C ASP A 194 -2.39 -11.68 31.69
N ARG A 195 -3.07 -10.57 31.38
CA ARG A 195 -3.28 -9.47 32.37
C ARG A 195 -4.64 -9.46 33.07
N ILE A 196 -5.71 -10.00 32.48
CA ILE A 196 -7.04 -9.96 33.11
C ILE A 196 -7.38 -11.26 33.86
N ILE A 197 -6.91 -12.42 33.38
CA ILE A 197 -7.08 -13.69 34.11
C ILE A 197 -6.34 -13.65 35.46
N SER A 198 -5.19 -12.98 35.53
CA SER A 198 -4.48 -12.73 36.80
C SER A 198 -5.17 -11.71 37.72
N THR A 199 -6.00 -10.81 37.16
CA THR A 199 -6.69 -9.77 37.94
C THR A 199 -8.02 -10.28 38.53
N PHE A 200 -8.69 -11.25 37.90
CA PHE A 200 -9.97 -11.79 38.38
C PHE A 200 -9.87 -13.08 39.21
N GLU A 201 -8.75 -13.81 39.16
CA GLU A 201 -8.57 -15.03 39.97
C GLU A 201 -7.94 -14.80 41.36
N GLN A 202 -7.57 -13.56 41.73
CA GLN A 202 -6.87 -13.28 42.99
C GLN A 202 -7.62 -12.37 43.97
N ASP A 203 -8.95 -12.46 44.06
CA ASP A 203 -9.69 -11.77 45.14
C ASP A 203 -9.66 -12.60 46.44
N ALA A 204 -8.51 -12.60 47.12
CA ALA A 204 -8.41 -12.84 48.57
C ALA A 204 -7.06 -12.40 49.19
N THR A 205 -5.97 -12.32 48.42
CA THR A 205 -4.61 -12.15 48.99
C THR A 205 -3.95 -10.80 48.66
N THR A 206 -4.34 -10.14 47.57
CA THR A 206 -3.65 -8.94 47.05
C THR A 206 -4.02 -7.65 47.78
N ARG A 207 -5.18 -7.58 48.46
CA ARG A 207 -5.57 -6.43 49.31
C ARG A 207 -4.66 -6.21 50.51
N ASN A 208 -3.90 -7.22 50.93
CA ASN A 208 -2.92 -7.06 52.02
C ASN A 208 -1.60 -6.46 51.52
N ILE A 209 -1.21 -6.69 50.26
CA ILE A 209 0.12 -6.27 49.75
C ILE A 209 0.12 -4.78 49.40
N GLN A 210 -0.93 -4.26 48.77
CA GLN A 210 -1.02 -2.82 48.49
C GLN A 210 -1.16 -1.98 49.77
N TRP A 211 -1.89 -2.48 50.77
CA TRP A 211 -1.95 -1.89 52.11
C TRP A 211 -0.60 -1.89 52.84
N ILE A 212 0.23 -2.92 52.61
CA ILE A 212 1.60 -3.00 53.11
C ILE A 212 2.51 -2.01 52.38
N VAL A 213 2.39 -1.85 51.07
CA VAL A 213 3.18 -0.89 50.25
C VAL A 213 2.92 0.55 50.69
N ASP A 214 1.68 0.90 51.01
CA ASP A 214 1.31 2.25 51.50
C ASP A 214 1.82 2.54 52.94
N GLN A 215 2.34 1.53 53.65
CA GLN A 215 2.94 1.65 54.99
C GLN A 215 4.49 1.60 54.98
N ILE A 216 5.13 1.36 53.83
CA ILE A 216 6.60 1.22 53.73
C ILE A 216 7.24 2.57 53.41
N ASP A 217 7.43 3.39 54.45
CA ASP A 217 8.50 4.38 54.50
C ASP A 217 9.61 3.85 55.42
N ILE A 218 10.39 2.86 54.95
CA ILE A 218 11.15 1.99 55.85
C ILE A 218 12.60 1.71 55.42
N SER A 219 13.51 1.96 56.36
CA SER A 219 14.94 1.65 56.39
C SER A 219 15.32 0.18 56.17
N VAL A 220 16.49 -0.04 55.56
CA VAL A 220 17.16 -1.33 55.25
C VAL A 220 17.13 -2.38 56.37
N GLU A 221 17.20 -1.99 57.65
CA GLU A 221 17.14 -2.91 58.80
C GLU A 221 15.83 -3.70 58.89
N LYS A 222 14.69 -3.10 58.51
CA LYS A 222 13.36 -3.73 58.60
C LYS A 222 13.07 -4.63 57.40
N THR A 223 13.59 -4.30 56.21
CA THR A 223 13.58 -5.19 55.04
C THR A 223 14.41 -6.44 55.30
N LYS A 224 15.59 -6.29 55.92
CA LYS A 224 16.41 -7.45 56.37
C LYS A 224 15.66 -8.31 57.39
N ARG A 225 14.92 -7.71 58.32
CA ARG A 225 14.13 -8.45 59.32
C ARG A 225 12.94 -9.20 58.68
N PHE A 226 12.25 -8.57 57.72
CA PHE A 226 11.18 -9.20 56.95
C PHE A 226 11.67 -10.45 56.20
N PHE A 227 12.79 -10.34 55.46
CA PHE A 227 13.36 -11.50 54.75
C PHE A 227 13.89 -12.59 55.70
N LYS A 228 14.39 -12.23 56.88
CA LYS A 228 14.80 -13.18 57.93
C LYS A 228 13.63 -13.89 58.61
N GLU A 229 12.45 -13.26 58.66
CA GLU A 229 11.21 -13.87 59.15
C GLU A 229 10.58 -14.79 58.09
N LEU A 230 10.79 -14.50 56.79
CA LEU A 230 10.47 -15.40 55.66
C LEU A 230 11.38 -16.66 55.60
N GLU A 231 12.58 -16.66 56.20
CA GLU A 231 13.43 -17.88 56.28
C GLU A 231 12.75 -19.06 57.00
N ALA A 232 11.68 -18.82 57.76
CA ALA A 232 11.02 -19.84 58.59
C ALA A 232 9.85 -20.59 57.91
N GLU A 233 9.24 -20.08 56.82
CA GLU A 233 7.98 -20.65 56.29
C GLU A 233 7.84 -20.68 54.75
N VAL A 234 8.90 -20.47 53.96
CA VAL A 234 8.71 -20.25 52.50
C VAL A 234 8.70 -21.53 51.67
N ASP A 235 7.59 -21.72 50.96
CA ASP A 235 7.48 -22.56 49.76
C ASP A 235 7.83 -21.76 48.49
N PHE A 236 8.34 -22.43 47.45
CA PHE A 236 8.96 -21.80 46.26
C PHE A 236 8.05 -20.80 45.50
N GLN A 237 6.74 -20.82 45.75
CA GLN A 237 5.76 -19.92 45.11
C GLN A 237 5.95 -18.44 45.45
N ILE A 238 6.52 -18.09 46.61
CA ILE A 238 6.76 -16.68 46.99
C ILE A 238 7.94 -16.07 46.22
N ILE A 239 8.94 -16.88 45.86
CA ILE A 239 10.06 -16.46 45.01
C ILE A 239 9.57 -16.20 43.57
N ASP A 240 8.58 -16.97 43.10
CA ASP A 240 7.91 -16.75 41.81
C ASP A 240 7.14 -15.41 41.77
N VAL A 241 6.55 -14.98 42.89
CA VAL A 241 5.83 -13.68 43.01
C VAL A 241 6.78 -12.49 43.10
N LEU A 242 8.01 -12.70 43.60
CA LEU A 242 9.04 -11.66 43.65
C LEU A 242 9.72 -11.39 42.29
N ASN A 243 9.31 -12.08 41.22
CA ASN A 243 9.99 -12.05 39.93
C ASN A 243 9.41 -11.03 38.93
N ASN A 244 10.30 -10.51 38.10
CA ASN A 244 10.16 -9.51 37.02
C ASN A 244 9.48 -8.17 37.38
N ASP A 245 8.20 -8.12 37.73
CA ASP A 245 7.50 -6.83 37.92
C ASP A 245 7.82 -6.14 39.25
N PHE A 246 7.98 -6.92 40.34
CA PHE A 246 8.34 -6.38 41.65
C PHE A 246 9.75 -5.78 41.67
N LEU A 247 10.73 -6.48 41.07
CA LEU A 247 12.11 -6.01 40.98
C LEU A 247 12.25 -4.80 40.04
N LEU A 248 11.51 -4.77 38.94
CA LEU A 248 11.49 -3.62 38.03
C LEU A 248 10.88 -2.38 38.70
N THR A 249 9.79 -2.56 39.44
CA THR A 249 9.14 -1.49 40.22
C THR A 249 10.07 -0.98 41.32
N LEU A 250 10.77 -1.89 42.01
CA LEU A 250 11.76 -1.56 43.04
C LEU A 250 13.00 -0.86 42.43
N ALA A 251 13.43 -1.25 41.22
CA ALA A 251 14.54 -0.65 40.47
C ALA A 251 14.24 0.79 40.06
N GLN A 252 13.01 1.03 39.60
CA GLN A 252 12.55 2.36 39.24
C GLN A 252 12.47 3.31 40.45
N HIS A 253 12.29 2.76 41.67
CA HIS A 253 12.12 3.54 42.90
C HIS A 253 13.41 3.71 43.73
N LEU A 254 14.45 2.89 43.50
CA LEU A 254 15.71 2.95 44.26
C LEU A 254 16.85 3.59 43.44
N LYS A 255 17.57 4.56 44.02
CA LYS A 255 18.81 5.10 43.39
C LYS A 255 19.86 3.99 43.24
N ALA A 256 20.53 3.94 42.08
CA ALA A 256 21.44 2.87 41.60
C ALA A 256 22.39 2.23 42.64
N LYS A 257 22.92 2.99 43.60
CA LYS A 257 23.82 2.46 44.65
C LYS A 257 23.17 1.54 45.69
N LYS A 258 21.85 1.62 45.92
CA LYS A 258 21.14 0.79 46.91
C LYS A 258 20.52 -0.48 46.29
N TYR A 259 20.49 -0.57 44.97
CA TYR A 259 19.87 -1.66 44.22
C TYR A 259 20.73 -2.93 44.23
N GLY A 260 22.06 -2.78 44.15
CA GLY A 260 23.01 -3.90 44.26
C GLY A 260 22.94 -4.64 45.60
N ASP A 261 22.80 -3.90 46.71
CA ASP A 261 22.70 -4.50 48.05
C ASP A 261 21.41 -5.30 48.24
N VAL A 262 20.30 -4.86 47.64
CA VAL A 262 19.01 -5.53 47.69
C VAL A 262 19.00 -6.77 46.80
N ALA A 263 19.55 -6.68 45.59
CA ALA A 263 19.70 -7.82 44.69
C ALA A 263 20.60 -8.91 45.28
N GLN A 264 21.71 -8.53 45.91
CA GLN A 264 22.61 -9.47 46.59
C GLN A 264 21.95 -10.14 47.79
N LEU A 265 21.17 -9.39 48.59
CA LEU A 265 20.43 -9.95 49.72
C LEU A 265 19.39 -10.99 49.25
N ILE A 266 18.65 -10.68 48.17
CA ILE A 266 17.67 -11.61 47.58
C ILE A 266 18.37 -12.85 47.02
N PHE A 267 19.52 -12.68 46.38
CA PHE A 267 20.35 -13.80 45.91
C PHE A 267 20.81 -14.70 47.06
N ASP A 268 21.34 -14.11 48.13
CA ASP A 268 21.86 -14.87 49.28
C ASP A 268 20.74 -15.63 50.00
N THR A 269 19.56 -15.01 50.16
CA THR A 269 18.37 -15.67 50.73
C THR A 269 17.87 -16.82 49.84
N ALA A 270 17.74 -16.58 48.53
CA ALA A 270 17.28 -17.61 47.60
C ALA A 270 18.29 -18.77 47.48
N LYS A 271 19.60 -18.47 47.51
CA LYS A 271 20.69 -19.44 47.58
C LYS A 271 20.59 -20.29 48.84
N THR A 272 20.35 -19.68 49.99
CA THR A 272 20.23 -20.37 51.28
C THR A 272 19.02 -21.31 51.29
N VAL A 273 17.86 -20.86 50.78
CA VAL A 273 16.66 -21.69 50.65
C VAL A 273 16.87 -22.87 49.69
N ALA A 274 17.55 -22.65 48.56
CA ALA A 274 17.85 -23.71 47.59
C ALA A 274 18.80 -24.77 48.17
N ILE A 275 19.86 -24.36 48.86
CA ILE A 275 20.80 -25.27 49.54
C ILE A 275 20.10 -26.03 50.68
N ASN A 276 19.21 -25.38 51.42
CA ASN A 276 18.48 -26.03 52.52
C ASN A 276 17.50 -27.11 52.03
N LYS A 277 16.82 -26.88 50.89
CA LYS A 277 15.90 -27.88 50.30
C LYS A 277 16.64 -28.96 49.50
N HIS A 278 17.80 -28.66 48.92
CA HIS A 278 18.63 -29.59 48.16
C HIS A 278 20.12 -29.46 48.57
N PRO A 279 20.55 -30.08 49.69
CA PRO A 279 21.91 -29.90 50.22
C PRO A 279 23.02 -30.32 49.25
N ASP A 280 22.69 -31.25 48.37
CA ASP A 280 23.54 -31.87 47.35
C ASP A 280 23.84 -30.96 46.14
N ILE A 281 23.20 -29.79 46.04
CA ILE A 281 23.53 -28.78 45.02
C ILE A 281 24.61 -27.79 45.48
N SER A 282 25.13 -27.89 46.70
CA SER A 282 26.21 -27.05 47.21
C SER A 282 27.58 -27.75 47.10
N ASN A 283 28.64 -26.98 46.86
CA ASN A 283 30.02 -27.44 46.94
C ASN A 283 30.54 -27.33 48.39
N GLU A 284 31.76 -27.82 48.67
CA GLU A 284 32.37 -27.80 50.02
C GLU A 284 32.55 -26.39 50.61
N ALA A 285 32.46 -25.33 49.79
CA ALA A 285 32.52 -23.93 50.22
C ALA A 285 31.14 -23.30 50.48
N GLY A 286 30.04 -24.06 50.32
CA GLY A 286 28.67 -23.56 50.45
C GLY A 286 28.17 -22.75 49.24
N ASP A 287 28.86 -22.83 48.11
CA ASP A 287 28.42 -22.25 46.84
C ASP A 287 27.66 -23.27 46.00
N ILE A 288 26.71 -22.78 45.20
CA ILE A 288 25.88 -23.63 44.35
C ILE A 288 26.73 -24.22 43.21
N ASN A 289 26.77 -25.55 43.08
CA ASN A 289 27.39 -26.29 41.99
C ASN A 289 26.46 -26.34 40.78
N TRP A 290 26.62 -25.39 39.85
CA TRP A 290 25.75 -25.19 38.69
C TRP A 290 25.74 -26.33 37.66
N ASN A 291 26.67 -27.28 37.74
CA ASN A 291 26.71 -28.43 36.84
C ASN A 291 25.64 -29.47 37.25
N GLY A 292 24.54 -29.55 36.48
CA GLY A 292 23.47 -30.54 36.68
C GLY A 292 22.27 -30.06 37.51
N ILE A 293 22.14 -28.76 37.74
CA ILE A 293 21.04 -28.16 38.53
C ILE A 293 19.67 -28.24 37.86
N SER A 294 19.62 -28.27 36.52
CA SER A 294 18.37 -28.28 35.75
C SER A 294 17.43 -29.44 36.08
N ASP A 295 17.99 -30.54 36.59
CA ASP A 295 17.25 -31.77 36.82
C ASP A 295 16.69 -31.87 38.26
N LYS A 296 17.16 -30.99 39.16
CA LYS A 296 16.84 -31.01 40.60
C LYS A 296 16.04 -29.79 41.07
N LEU A 297 16.23 -28.64 40.44
CA LEU A 297 15.44 -27.43 40.68
C LEU A 297 14.46 -27.24 39.53
N SER A 298 13.30 -26.61 39.79
CA SER A 298 12.42 -26.24 38.68
C SER A 298 13.18 -25.31 37.71
N PRO A 299 12.97 -25.42 36.38
CA PRO A 299 13.67 -24.59 35.40
C PRO A 299 13.55 -23.09 35.70
N ARG A 300 12.42 -22.66 36.29
CA ARG A 300 12.14 -21.27 36.67
C ARG A 300 13.02 -20.77 37.84
N ILE A 301 13.29 -21.63 38.82
CA ILE A 301 14.10 -21.30 40.01
C ILE A 301 15.59 -21.28 39.63
N ALA A 302 16.03 -22.26 38.85
CA ALA A 302 17.40 -22.30 38.33
C ALA A 302 17.72 -21.05 37.49
N LYS A 303 16.76 -20.60 36.67
CA LYS A 303 16.83 -19.34 35.89
C LYS A 303 16.96 -18.09 36.79
N SER A 304 16.12 -17.97 37.81
CA SER A 304 16.09 -16.79 38.68
C SER A 304 17.36 -16.64 39.53
N LEU A 305 17.90 -17.76 40.02
CA LEU A 305 19.16 -17.76 40.76
C LEU A 305 20.37 -17.47 39.86
N ALA A 306 20.39 -17.97 38.62
CA ALA A 306 21.44 -17.65 37.65
C ALA A 306 21.41 -16.16 37.24
N PHE A 307 20.22 -15.59 37.05
CA PHE A 307 20.01 -14.16 36.80
C PHE A 307 20.55 -13.30 37.95
N LEU A 308 20.13 -13.58 39.19
CA LEU A 308 20.57 -12.84 40.38
C LEU A 308 22.09 -12.94 40.62
N ASN A 309 22.71 -14.07 40.31
CA ASN A 309 24.17 -14.24 40.39
C ASN A 309 24.92 -13.42 39.32
N ALA A 310 24.43 -13.43 38.09
CA ALA A 310 24.98 -12.63 37.00
C ALA A 310 24.82 -11.12 37.28
N PHE A 311 23.69 -10.71 37.86
CA PHE A 311 23.42 -9.32 38.21
C PHE A 311 24.22 -8.83 39.42
N GLY A 312 24.36 -9.65 40.47
CA GLY A 312 25.20 -9.32 41.63
C GLY A 312 26.67 -9.12 41.25
N SER A 313 27.16 -9.88 40.27
CA SER A 313 28.55 -9.79 39.77
C SER A 313 28.79 -8.63 38.80
N LEU A 314 27.76 -8.10 38.13
CA LEU A 314 27.83 -6.96 37.19
C LEU A 314 28.20 -5.62 37.84
N THR A 315 28.12 -5.51 39.17
CA THR A 315 28.50 -4.28 39.92
C THR A 315 30.00 -4.12 40.15
N ASN A 316 30.83 -5.09 39.73
CA ASN A 316 32.29 -5.05 39.82
C ASN A 316 32.96 -5.27 38.45
N ALA A 317 34.19 -4.77 38.26
CA ALA A 317 34.97 -4.90 37.01
C ALA A 317 35.22 -6.36 36.54
N LYS A 318 34.96 -7.37 37.39
CA LYS A 318 35.01 -8.81 37.05
C LYS A 318 33.70 -9.35 36.43
N GLY A 319 32.60 -8.60 36.51
CA GLY A 319 31.28 -8.98 35.98
C GLY A 319 31.21 -9.03 34.46
N LEU A 320 31.94 -8.13 33.78
CA LEU A 320 32.03 -8.12 32.32
C LEU A 320 32.70 -9.40 31.77
N TRP A 321 33.79 -9.84 32.40
CA TRP A 321 34.50 -11.08 32.04
C TRP A 321 33.65 -12.34 32.27
N PHE A 322 32.79 -12.33 33.30
CA PHE A 322 31.86 -13.42 33.58
C PHE A 322 30.65 -13.41 32.65
N ALA A 323 30.11 -12.25 32.29
CA ALA A 323 29.05 -12.11 31.28
C ALA A 323 29.52 -12.61 29.90
N GLN A 324 30.77 -12.30 29.50
CA GLN A 324 31.39 -12.80 28.27
C GLN A 324 31.63 -14.33 28.27
N ASN A 325 32.01 -14.92 29.40
CA ASN A 325 32.19 -16.38 29.52
C ASN A 325 30.88 -17.15 29.67
N ALA A 326 29.89 -16.58 30.38
CA ALA A 326 28.54 -17.11 30.46
C ALA A 326 27.87 -17.05 29.08
N LYS A 327 28.12 -16.01 28.29
CA LYS A 327 27.70 -15.88 26.88
C LYS A 327 28.23 -17.02 26.00
N GLN A 328 29.52 -17.33 26.01
CA GLN A 328 30.04 -18.45 25.18
C GLN A 328 29.47 -19.83 25.54
N LYS A 329 29.07 -20.07 26.80
CA LYS A 329 28.56 -21.38 27.25
C LYS A 329 27.03 -21.47 27.27
N ALA A 330 26.34 -20.40 27.65
CA ALA A 330 24.88 -20.35 27.65
C ALA A 330 24.34 -20.27 26.22
N THR A 331 24.95 -19.48 25.34
CA THR A 331 24.56 -19.41 23.93
C THR A 331 24.83 -20.71 23.17
N LYS A 332 25.72 -21.59 23.63
CA LYS A 332 25.93 -22.90 22.96
C LYS A 332 24.95 -23.99 23.42
N VAL A 333 24.42 -23.87 24.64
CA VAL A 333 23.57 -24.88 25.30
C VAL A 333 22.08 -24.52 25.27
N TYR A 334 21.74 -23.23 25.40
CA TYR A 334 20.35 -22.75 25.40
C TYR A 334 19.83 -22.45 23.98
N TRP A 335 20.70 -22.01 23.08
CA TRP A 335 20.34 -21.65 21.70
C TRP A 335 20.03 -22.84 20.79
N ASN A 336 20.61 -24.01 21.10
CA ASN A 336 20.48 -25.22 20.28
C ASN A 336 19.34 -26.16 20.73
N ARG A 337 18.48 -25.77 21.68
CA ARG A 337 17.61 -26.75 22.36
C ARG A 337 16.12 -26.44 22.47
N TYR A 338 15.63 -25.26 22.09
CA TYR A 338 14.19 -24.94 22.23
C TYR A 338 13.68 -24.04 21.10
N ASP A 339 12.78 -24.61 20.28
CA ASP A 339 11.95 -23.97 19.23
C ASP A 339 10.75 -23.18 19.80
N ASP A 340 10.78 -22.79 21.08
CA ASP A 340 9.57 -22.35 21.82
C ASP A 340 9.50 -20.82 21.98
N GLU A 341 8.37 -20.22 21.57
CA GLU A 341 8.07 -18.77 21.50
C GLU A 341 8.23 -17.99 22.82
N ARG A 342 8.40 -18.68 23.96
CA ARG A 342 8.41 -18.10 25.31
C ARG A 342 9.77 -17.61 25.82
N ILE A 343 10.85 -17.80 25.05
CA ILE A 343 12.22 -17.35 25.43
C ILE A 343 12.47 -15.86 25.06
N ASN A 344 11.49 -15.21 24.42
CA ASN A 344 11.61 -13.82 23.95
C ASN A 344 11.83 -12.79 25.06
N ASP A 345 11.06 -12.83 26.15
CA ASP A 345 11.16 -11.79 27.19
C ASP A 345 12.49 -11.82 27.95
N ASP A 346 13.07 -13.01 28.17
CA ASP A 346 14.31 -13.20 28.93
C ASP A 346 15.54 -12.69 28.14
N VAL A 347 15.59 -12.94 26.82
CA VAL A 347 16.66 -12.46 25.93
C VAL A 347 16.53 -10.96 25.70
N LEU A 348 15.30 -10.48 25.47
CA LEU A 348 14.99 -9.05 25.33
C LEU A 348 15.36 -8.28 26.62
N PHE A 349 15.11 -8.88 27.77
CA PHE A 349 15.45 -8.32 29.07
C PHE A 349 16.98 -8.30 29.31
N LEU A 350 17.70 -9.36 28.92
CA LEU A 350 19.16 -9.37 28.95
C LEU A 350 19.77 -8.31 28.03
N ILE A 351 19.20 -8.13 26.83
CA ILE A 351 19.57 -7.06 25.90
C ILE A 351 19.29 -5.70 26.56
N LYS A 352 18.11 -5.46 27.11
CA LYS A 352 17.77 -4.22 27.85
C LYS A 352 18.72 -3.92 29.02
N CYS A 353 19.17 -4.95 29.75
CA CYS A 353 20.17 -4.81 30.80
C CYS A 353 21.57 -4.46 30.26
N LEU A 354 21.96 -5.04 29.12
CA LEU A 354 23.20 -4.67 28.42
C LEU A 354 23.13 -3.24 27.85
N LEU A 355 21.98 -2.85 27.28
CA LEU A 355 21.71 -1.51 26.78
C LEU A 355 21.87 -0.45 27.88
N THR A 356 21.34 -0.70 29.09
CA THR A 356 21.47 0.23 30.24
C THR A 356 22.92 0.40 30.72
N VAL A 357 23.76 -0.62 30.57
CA VAL A 357 25.20 -0.54 30.90
C VAL A 357 25.97 0.19 29.79
N ILE A 358 25.57 0.06 28.53
CA ILE A 358 26.22 0.70 27.38
C ILE A 358 25.86 2.20 27.27
N GLU A 359 24.68 2.62 27.71
CA GLU A 359 24.30 4.05 27.74
C GLU A 359 25.21 4.91 28.63
N ASP A 360 25.89 4.32 29.61
CA ASP A 360 26.86 4.98 30.51
C ASP A 360 28.21 5.30 29.82
N TYR A 361 28.39 4.87 28.55
CA TYR A 361 29.58 5.14 27.73
C TYR A 361 29.44 6.38 26.82
N ARG A 362 28.34 7.14 26.91
CA ARG A 362 27.98 8.27 26.01
C ARG A 362 29.05 9.37 25.82
N GLU A 363 30.13 9.40 26.59
CA GLU A 363 31.16 10.47 26.53
C GLU A 363 32.62 9.98 26.42
N LYS A 364 32.90 8.70 26.12
CA LYS A 364 34.28 8.16 26.13
C LYS A 364 34.81 7.81 24.73
N THR A 365 36.10 8.09 24.49
CA THR A 365 36.86 7.67 23.29
C THR A 365 36.92 6.14 23.16
N ILE A 366 36.70 5.63 21.95
CA ILE A 366 36.66 4.19 21.61
C ILE A 366 37.99 3.49 21.99
N THR A 367 37.92 2.42 22.79
CA THR A 367 39.07 1.59 23.24
C THR A 367 39.07 0.18 22.61
N ASP A 368 40.16 -0.58 22.73
CA ASP A 368 40.22 -1.97 22.24
C ASP A 368 39.21 -2.92 22.93
N GLU A 369 38.78 -2.60 24.16
CA GLU A 369 37.71 -3.32 24.86
C GLU A 369 36.35 -3.12 24.16
N MET A 370 36.11 -1.92 23.61
CA MET A 370 34.85 -1.60 22.90
C MET A 370 34.74 -2.31 21.54
N LYS A 371 35.84 -2.78 20.93
CA LYS A 371 35.79 -3.61 19.71
C LYS A 371 35.24 -5.00 19.98
N SER A 372 35.57 -5.58 21.13
CA SER A 372 34.94 -6.83 21.58
C SER A 372 33.44 -6.66 21.85
N ASP A 373 33.01 -5.44 22.19
CA ASP A 373 31.60 -5.10 22.38
C ASP A 373 30.88 -4.92 21.04
N LEU A 374 31.53 -4.35 20.02
CA LEU A 374 31.00 -4.31 18.65
C LEU A 374 30.76 -5.72 18.11
N ASP A 375 31.74 -6.64 18.22
CA ASP A 375 31.56 -8.04 17.81
C ASP A 375 30.37 -8.70 18.51
N ALA A 376 30.21 -8.39 19.81
CA ALA A 376 29.12 -8.89 20.63
C ALA A 376 27.74 -8.35 20.21
N LEU A 377 27.65 -7.08 19.82
CA LEU A 377 26.44 -6.44 19.33
C LEU A 377 26.10 -6.89 17.90
N MET A 378 27.11 -7.05 17.03
CA MET A 378 26.93 -7.56 15.67
C MET A 378 26.30 -8.95 15.65
N LEU A 379 26.68 -9.82 16.59
CA LEU A 379 26.04 -11.14 16.75
C LEU A 379 24.56 -11.04 17.09
N ILE A 380 24.16 -10.09 17.94
CA ILE A 380 22.74 -9.89 18.32
C ILE A 380 21.97 -9.25 17.17
N LEU A 381 22.58 -8.28 16.49
CA LEU A 381 21.99 -7.57 15.36
C LEU A 381 21.68 -8.55 14.23
N ALA A 382 22.62 -9.43 13.89
CA ALA A 382 22.54 -10.39 12.79
C ALA A 382 21.51 -11.52 13.00
N GLU A 383 20.84 -11.58 14.15
CA GLU A 383 19.85 -12.62 14.42
C GLU A 383 18.62 -12.55 13.51
N ASP A 384 18.13 -13.68 13.02
CA ASP A 384 16.92 -13.68 12.17
C ASP A 384 15.63 -13.66 13.01
N ARG A 385 15.45 -12.60 13.79
CA ARG A 385 14.26 -12.38 14.63
C ARG A 385 13.80 -10.94 14.60
N LYS A 386 12.49 -10.76 14.54
CA LYS A 386 11.86 -9.42 14.54
C LYS A 386 11.92 -8.76 15.91
N GLU A 387 11.98 -9.55 16.97
CA GLU A 387 11.89 -9.10 18.36
C GLU A 387 13.16 -8.42 18.86
N VAL A 388 14.28 -8.49 18.12
CA VAL A 388 15.51 -7.80 18.52
C VAL A 388 15.24 -6.29 18.61
N PRO A 389 15.53 -5.64 19.76
CA PRO A 389 15.21 -4.23 19.96
C PRO A 389 15.97 -3.32 18.97
N ASN A 390 15.28 -2.30 18.45
CA ASN A 390 15.84 -1.31 17.52
C ASN A 390 17.03 -0.53 18.12
N GLU A 391 17.09 -0.42 19.45
CA GLU A 391 18.20 0.22 20.17
C GLU A 391 19.55 -0.45 19.87
N VAL A 392 19.56 -1.75 19.53
CA VAL A 392 20.79 -2.45 19.10
C VAL A 392 21.33 -1.85 17.80
N THR A 393 20.46 -1.57 16.83
CA THR A 393 20.80 -0.92 15.56
C THR A 393 21.44 0.46 15.80
N GLU A 394 20.82 1.28 16.67
CA GLU A 394 21.32 2.61 17.01
C GLU A 394 22.69 2.55 17.71
N LEU A 395 22.89 1.58 18.61
CA LEU A 395 24.16 1.41 19.29
C LEU A 395 25.27 0.96 18.33
N VAL A 396 25.00 0.00 17.45
CA VAL A 396 25.97 -0.44 16.43
C VAL A 396 26.34 0.73 15.52
N ALA A 397 25.36 1.54 15.11
CA ALA A 397 25.61 2.71 14.27
C ALA A 397 26.54 3.76 14.94
N LYS A 398 26.55 3.87 16.28
CA LYS A 398 27.44 4.80 16.99
C LYS A 398 28.93 4.46 16.86
N PHE A 399 29.28 3.23 16.47
CA PHE A 399 30.68 2.85 16.18
C PHE A 399 31.18 3.43 14.85
N GLY A 400 30.30 4.00 14.02
CA GLY A 400 30.66 4.69 12.79
C GLY A 400 31.36 3.77 11.78
N GLU A 401 32.47 4.27 11.19
CA GLU A 401 33.24 3.57 10.15
C GLU A 401 33.72 2.17 10.56
N GLU A 402 33.99 1.92 11.84
CA GLU A 402 34.44 0.59 12.31
C GLU A 402 33.36 -0.50 12.15
N ALA A 403 32.08 -0.13 12.16
CA ALA A 403 30.96 -1.05 11.98
C ALA A 403 30.60 -1.31 10.51
N VAL A 404 31.09 -0.49 9.56
CA VAL A 404 30.63 -0.52 8.16
C VAL A 404 30.95 -1.85 7.48
N ASP A 405 32.19 -2.35 7.57
CA ASP A 405 32.56 -3.62 6.93
C ASP A 405 31.85 -4.84 7.54
N PRO A 406 31.74 -4.97 8.89
CA PRO A 406 30.89 -6.00 9.51
C PRO A 406 29.42 -5.94 9.05
N LEU A 407 28.83 -4.74 8.97
CA LEU A 407 27.44 -4.55 8.55
C LEU A 407 27.23 -4.93 7.07
N ILE A 408 28.15 -4.55 6.18
CA ILE A 408 28.11 -4.96 4.77
C ILE A 408 28.10 -6.48 4.64
N LYS A 409 28.85 -7.19 5.48
CA LYS A 409 28.85 -8.66 5.47
C LYS A 409 27.50 -9.24 5.91
N VAL A 410 26.83 -8.65 6.89
CA VAL A 410 25.50 -9.10 7.34
C VAL A 410 24.44 -8.88 6.26
N LEU A 411 24.58 -7.86 5.41
CA LEU A 411 23.68 -7.60 4.28
C LEU A 411 23.65 -8.70 3.20
N GLU A 412 24.62 -9.62 3.18
CA GLU A 412 24.66 -10.70 2.18
C GLU A 412 23.50 -11.70 2.36
N GLU A 413 22.94 -11.79 3.57
CA GLU A 413 21.80 -12.64 3.91
C GLU A 413 20.44 -11.93 3.73
N ASP A 414 19.35 -12.67 3.59
CA ASP A 414 17.99 -12.12 3.53
C ASP A 414 17.20 -12.52 4.78
N ASN A 415 17.31 -11.71 5.84
CA ASN A 415 16.75 -11.98 7.16
C ASN A 415 16.53 -10.69 7.96
N TRP A 416 15.94 -10.79 9.16
CA TRP A 416 15.77 -9.61 10.02
C TRP A 416 17.10 -8.94 10.42
N GLY A 417 18.19 -9.69 10.43
CA GLY A 417 19.53 -9.16 10.69
C GLY A 417 20.03 -8.22 9.60
N SER A 418 19.82 -8.57 8.33
CA SER A 418 20.18 -7.71 7.20
C SER A 418 19.32 -6.46 7.11
N VAL A 419 18.03 -6.52 7.49
CA VAL A 419 17.16 -5.33 7.62
C VAL A 419 17.79 -4.33 8.59
N ARG A 420 18.14 -4.77 9.80
CA ARG A 420 18.81 -3.92 10.80
C ARG A 420 20.19 -3.45 10.35
N ALA A 421 20.92 -4.29 9.62
CA ALA A 421 22.23 -3.89 9.10
C ALA A 421 22.11 -2.73 8.10
N ALA A 422 21.10 -2.77 7.21
CA ALA A 422 20.80 -1.68 6.29
C ALA A 422 20.43 -0.40 7.05
N GLU A 423 19.56 -0.49 8.07
CA GLU A 423 19.19 0.65 8.90
C GLU A 423 20.40 1.29 9.60
N ALA A 424 21.28 0.48 10.20
CA ALA A 424 22.50 0.95 10.86
C ALA A 424 23.44 1.66 9.87
N LEU A 425 23.64 1.09 8.68
CA LEU A 425 24.44 1.71 7.62
C LEU A 425 23.86 3.05 7.16
N GLY A 426 22.53 3.17 7.12
CA GLY A 426 21.82 4.42 6.86
C GLY A 426 22.02 5.47 7.95
N ILE A 427 22.04 5.07 9.23
CA ILE A 427 22.33 5.98 10.35
C ILE A 427 23.79 6.46 10.31
N ILE A 428 24.73 5.58 9.97
CA ILE A 428 26.15 5.94 9.78
C ILE A 428 26.33 6.87 8.56
N ALA A 429 25.44 6.75 7.57
CA ALA A 429 25.51 7.42 6.27
C ALA A 429 26.82 7.12 5.51
N ALA A 430 27.26 5.85 5.52
CA ALA A 430 28.54 5.41 4.96
C ALA A 430 28.49 5.22 3.42
N PRO A 431 29.18 6.06 2.62
CA PRO A 431 29.16 5.92 1.15
C PRO A 431 29.79 4.61 0.65
N LYS A 432 30.69 4.01 1.43
CA LYS A 432 31.32 2.72 1.11
C LYS A 432 30.31 1.58 1.00
N ALA A 433 29.16 1.68 1.67
CA ALA A 433 28.13 0.65 1.69
C ALA A 433 27.16 0.70 0.49
N ILE A 434 27.21 1.75 -0.34
CA ILE A 434 26.26 1.95 -1.45
C ILE A 434 26.16 0.72 -2.37
N PRO A 435 27.27 0.08 -2.84
CA PRO A 435 27.16 -1.09 -3.70
C PRO A 435 26.46 -2.27 -3.03
N ALA A 436 26.71 -2.49 -1.74
CA ALA A 436 26.09 -3.58 -0.98
C ALA A 436 24.59 -3.31 -0.76
N LEU A 437 24.22 -2.07 -0.42
CA LEU A 437 22.82 -1.66 -0.27
C LEU A 437 22.04 -1.76 -1.58
N LEU A 438 22.65 -1.35 -2.71
CA LEU A 438 22.03 -1.51 -4.04
C LEU A 438 21.86 -2.99 -4.41
N SER A 439 22.80 -3.85 -4.04
CA SER A 439 22.69 -5.30 -4.25
C SER A 439 21.66 -5.97 -3.31
N ALA A 440 21.40 -5.38 -2.14
CA ALA A 440 20.39 -5.87 -1.20
C ALA A 440 18.96 -5.53 -1.66
N ILE A 441 18.81 -4.51 -2.50
CA ILE A 441 17.57 -4.23 -3.22
C ILE A 441 17.52 -5.15 -4.42
N SER A 442 16.59 -6.10 -4.45
CA SER A 442 16.35 -6.94 -5.63
C SER A 442 14.94 -7.52 -5.61
N GLN A 443 14.44 -7.92 -6.78
CA GLN A 443 13.16 -8.62 -6.90
C GLN A 443 13.11 -9.95 -6.14
N ASP A 444 14.26 -10.58 -5.90
CA ASP A 444 14.36 -11.87 -5.21
C ASP A 444 14.52 -11.74 -3.68
N LYS A 445 14.47 -10.52 -3.14
CA LYS A 445 14.68 -10.21 -1.72
C LYS A 445 13.39 -9.77 -1.03
N GLY A 446 13.32 -9.93 0.28
CA GLY A 446 12.16 -9.49 1.07
C GLY A 446 11.91 -7.97 1.03
N ASP A 447 10.63 -7.58 1.04
CA ASP A 447 10.20 -6.17 0.97
C ASP A 447 10.81 -5.30 2.09
N PHE A 448 10.87 -5.84 3.31
CA PHE A 448 11.44 -5.12 4.47
C PHE A 448 12.92 -4.78 4.27
N LEU A 449 13.70 -5.68 3.68
CA LEU A 449 15.12 -5.43 3.41
C LEU A 449 15.29 -4.39 2.31
N CYS A 450 14.50 -4.49 1.23
CA CYS A 450 14.52 -3.52 0.14
C CYS A 450 14.17 -2.10 0.65
N GLU A 451 13.14 -1.98 1.49
CA GLU A 451 12.74 -0.71 2.10
C GLU A 451 13.83 -0.13 3.01
N ALA A 452 14.40 -0.95 3.90
CA ALA A 452 15.49 -0.53 4.79
C ALA A 452 16.73 -0.07 4.00
N ALA A 453 17.11 -0.81 2.96
CA ALA A 453 18.23 -0.46 2.08
C ALA A 453 17.95 0.82 1.28
N GLY A 454 16.75 0.99 0.73
CA GLY A 454 16.33 2.22 0.05
C GLY A 454 16.40 3.44 0.98
N ASN A 455 15.85 3.33 2.19
CA ASN A 455 15.91 4.38 3.21
C ASN A 455 17.35 4.72 3.61
N ALA A 456 18.23 3.72 3.70
CA ALA A 456 19.65 3.93 3.97
C ALA A 456 20.36 4.70 2.84
N LEU A 457 20.09 4.36 1.58
CA LEU A 457 20.62 5.09 0.43
C LEU A 457 20.15 6.55 0.38
N THR A 458 18.88 6.82 0.74
CA THR A 458 18.36 8.19 0.85
C THR A 458 19.12 9.00 1.90
N LYS A 459 19.44 8.40 3.05
CA LYS A 459 20.25 9.05 4.10
C LYS A 459 21.69 9.32 3.65
N ILE A 460 22.27 8.46 2.80
CA ILE A 460 23.61 8.67 2.23
C ILE A 460 23.64 9.84 1.24
N GLY A 461 22.60 9.99 0.39
CA GLY A 461 22.40 11.17 -0.45
C GLY A 461 23.27 11.24 -1.71
N GLU A 462 23.86 12.41 -2.00
CA GLU A 462 24.57 12.72 -3.27
C GLU A 462 25.59 11.66 -3.75
N PRO A 463 26.37 10.97 -2.89
CA PRO A 463 27.30 9.93 -3.32
C PRO A 463 26.65 8.79 -4.14
N VAL A 464 25.36 8.52 -3.97
CA VAL A 464 24.66 7.46 -4.74
C VAL A 464 24.56 7.80 -6.24
N LEU A 465 24.62 9.09 -6.61
CA LEU A 465 24.52 9.53 -8.00
C LEU A 465 25.61 8.96 -8.90
N SER A 466 26.74 8.48 -8.36
CA SER A 466 27.78 7.82 -9.17
C SER A 466 27.39 6.42 -9.65
N TYR A 467 26.37 5.81 -9.05
CA TYR A 467 25.88 4.46 -9.38
C TYR A 467 24.56 4.49 -10.15
N ALA A 468 23.86 5.63 -10.12
CA ALA A 468 22.49 5.71 -10.61
C ALA A 468 22.33 5.34 -12.09
N ASP A 469 23.21 5.81 -12.98
CA ASP A 469 23.11 5.54 -14.42
C ASP A 469 23.24 4.05 -14.76
N ASP A 470 24.15 3.34 -14.10
CA ASP A 470 24.35 1.89 -14.31
C ASP A 470 23.12 1.09 -13.86
N ILE A 471 22.58 1.41 -12.68
CA ILE A 471 21.38 0.74 -12.14
C ILE A 471 20.13 1.06 -12.97
N LEU A 472 19.94 2.31 -13.41
CA LEU A 472 18.81 2.66 -14.27
C LEU A 472 18.86 1.95 -15.64
N LYS A 473 20.05 1.58 -16.12
CA LYS A 473 20.22 0.84 -17.39
C LYS A 473 20.15 -0.67 -17.23
N HIS A 474 20.70 -1.20 -16.14
CA HIS A 474 20.99 -2.64 -16.02
C HIS A 474 20.38 -3.31 -14.78
N GLY A 475 19.88 -2.53 -13.82
CA GLY A 475 19.24 -3.05 -12.62
C GLY A 475 17.88 -3.70 -12.89
N ASP A 476 17.42 -4.50 -11.93
CA ASP A 476 16.07 -5.07 -11.95
C ASP A 476 14.99 -4.01 -11.66
N SER A 477 13.71 -4.39 -11.72
CA SER A 477 12.63 -3.41 -11.55
C SER A 477 12.57 -2.86 -10.13
N SER A 478 12.88 -3.67 -9.11
CA SER A 478 12.90 -3.21 -7.71
C SER A 478 14.01 -2.18 -7.51
N GLN A 479 15.23 -2.50 -7.97
CA GLN A 479 16.37 -1.59 -7.90
C GLN A 479 16.07 -0.25 -8.55
N LYS A 480 15.46 -0.25 -9.73
CA LYS A 480 15.09 0.97 -10.44
C LYS A 480 14.01 1.77 -9.70
N ILE A 481 12.98 1.12 -9.13
CA ILE A 481 11.90 1.80 -8.38
C ILE A 481 12.45 2.48 -7.12
N TYR A 482 13.20 1.74 -6.29
CA TYR A 482 13.76 2.28 -5.06
C TYR A 482 14.80 3.37 -5.35
N LEU A 483 15.63 3.20 -6.38
CA LEU A 483 16.56 4.23 -6.81
C LEU A 483 15.82 5.49 -7.28
N LEU A 484 14.75 5.39 -8.07
CA LEU A 484 13.97 6.55 -8.50
C LEU A 484 13.35 7.31 -7.32
N GLY A 485 12.80 6.60 -6.33
CA GLY A 485 12.29 7.20 -5.10
C GLY A 485 13.39 7.91 -4.30
N MET A 486 14.58 7.33 -4.21
CA MET A 486 15.72 7.96 -3.55
C MET A 486 16.24 9.19 -4.33
N LEU A 487 16.32 9.09 -5.66
CA LEU A 487 16.71 10.21 -6.52
C LEU A 487 15.74 11.39 -6.36
N SER A 488 14.44 11.13 -6.15
CA SER A 488 13.45 12.20 -5.94
C SER A 488 13.74 13.06 -4.70
N ASP A 489 14.46 12.50 -3.72
CA ASP A 489 14.88 13.18 -2.49
C ASP A 489 16.23 13.94 -2.63
N ILE A 490 16.90 13.86 -3.79
CA ILE A 490 18.15 14.59 -4.07
C ILE A 490 17.85 15.71 -5.09
N PRO A 491 17.52 16.94 -4.63
CA PRO A 491 17.03 18.04 -5.47
C PRO A 491 18.16 18.75 -6.24
N LEU A 492 18.99 17.99 -6.95
CA LEU A 492 20.09 18.46 -7.78
C LEU A 492 19.72 18.38 -9.26
N GLU A 493 20.16 19.36 -10.04
CA GLU A 493 19.99 19.37 -11.51
C GLU A 493 20.56 18.11 -12.17
N LYS A 494 21.67 17.59 -11.63
CA LYS A 494 22.30 16.35 -12.10
C LYS A 494 21.38 15.12 -11.94
N THR A 495 20.57 15.07 -10.89
CA THR A 495 19.58 14.01 -10.66
C THR A 495 18.56 13.98 -11.79
N VAL A 496 18.03 15.15 -12.15
CA VAL A 496 17.07 15.30 -13.24
C VAL A 496 17.69 14.87 -14.57
N ASP A 497 18.92 15.30 -14.83
CA ASP A 497 19.64 14.94 -16.05
C ASP A 497 19.79 13.40 -16.17
N ILE A 498 20.16 12.70 -15.10
CA ILE A 498 20.27 11.22 -15.06
C ILE A 498 18.93 10.54 -15.38
N ILE A 499 17.82 11.00 -14.80
CA ILE A 499 16.49 10.43 -15.05
C ILE A 499 16.08 10.67 -16.51
N LEU A 500 16.26 11.90 -17.01
CA LEU A 500 15.87 12.28 -18.37
C LEU A 500 16.70 11.59 -19.45
N GLU A 501 17.99 11.34 -19.21
CA GLU A 501 18.85 10.57 -20.12
C GLU A 501 18.40 9.11 -20.27
N ASN A 502 17.75 8.56 -19.24
CA ASN A 502 17.29 7.16 -19.21
C ASN A 502 15.76 7.00 -19.40
N ILE A 503 15.02 8.09 -19.62
CA ILE A 503 13.54 8.09 -19.62
C ILE A 503 12.91 7.13 -20.65
N ASP A 504 13.43 7.06 -21.88
CA ASP A 504 12.87 6.17 -22.92
C ASP A 504 13.02 4.70 -22.56
N GLN A 505 14.16 4.32 -21.97
CA GLN A 505 14.38 2.94 -21.53
C GLN A 505 13.48 2.60 -20.33
N LEU A 506 13.44 3.47 -19.32
CA LEU A 506 12.60 3.28 -18.14
C LEU A 506 11.12 3.11 -18.52
N LEU A 507 10.58 3.98 -19.38
CA LEU A 507 9.18 3.91 -19.81
C LEU A 507 8.84 2.69 -20.69
N ARG A 508 9.83 1.95 -21.19
CA ARG A 508 9.63 0.68 -21.91
C ARG A 508 9.71 -0.53 -21.00
N GLU A 509 10.53 -0.46 -19.96
CA GLU A 509 10.81 -1.58 -19.07
C GLU A 509 9.89 -1.62 -17.85
N MET A 510 9.36 -0.47 -17.43
CA MET A 510 8.48 -0.35 -16.27
C MET A 510 7.30 0.59 -16.51
N PHE A 511 6.36 0.59 -15.56
CA PHE A 511 5.26 1.55 -15.51
C PHE A 511 5.80 2.98 -15.38
N ALA A 512 5.08 3.97 -15.90
CA ALA A 512 5.53 5.36 -15.91
C ALA A 512 5.50 6.02 -14.52
N GLU A 513 4.72 5.47 -13.59
CA GLU A 513 4.41 6.10 -12.29
C GLU A 513 5.65 6.36 -11.41
N PRO A 514 6.60 5.43 -11.21
CA PRO A 514 7.82 5.72 -10.45
C PRO A 514 8.66 6.85 -11.05
N VAL A 515 8.74 6.92 -12.39
CA VAL A 515 9.48 7.98 -13.10
C VAL A 515 8.76 9.32 -12.95
N LEU A 516 7.44 9.33 -13.15
CA LEU A 516 6.60 10.51 -13.01
C LEU A 516 6.60 11.05 -11.58
N SER A 517 6.53 10.17 -10.59
CA SER A 517 6.62 10.51 -9.17
C SER A 517 7.95 11.18 -8.84
N ALA A 518 9.07 10.60 -9.31
CA ALA A 518 10.38 11.20 -9.12
C ALA A 518 10.49 12.60 -9.77
N LEU A 519 9.97 12.76 -10.99
CA LEU A 519 9.99 14.05 -11.70
C LEU A 519 9.04 15.08 -11.07
N HIS A 520 7.90 14.64 -10.55
CA HIS A 520 6.97 15.46 -9.77
C HIS A 520 7.66 16.03 -8.55
N ASP A 521 8.27 15.18 -7.73
CA ASP A 521 8.95 15.57 -6.50
C ASP A 521 10.13 16.50 -6.74
N LEU A 522 10.92 16.25 -7.79
CA LEU A 522 12.03 17.10 -8.18
C LEU A 522 11.56 18.47 -8.72
N GLY A 523 10.37 18.54 -9.32
CA GLY A 523 9.74 19.78 -9.75
C GLY A 523 10.57 20.58 -10.78
N SER A 524 11.42 19.93 -11.58
CA SER A 524 12.34 20.62 -12.48
C SER A 524 11.68 20.98 -13.82
N PRO A 525 11.72 22.26 -14.25
CA PRO A 525 11.20 22.68 -15.56
C PRO A 525 11.86 22.00 -16.76
N LYS A 526 13.05 21.40 -16.59
CA LYS A 526 13.71 20.63 -17.65
C LYS A 526 12.88 19.42 -18.11
N ALA A 527 12.07 18.85 -17.22
CA ALA A 527 11.26 17.68 -17.51
C ALA A 527 10.01 17.99 -18.36
N ILE A 528 9.62 19.26 -18.53
CA ILE A 528 8.41 19.66 -19.27
C ILE A 528 8.41 19.12 -20.70
N GLU A 529 9.45 19.39 -21.49
CA GLU A 529 9.50 18.95 -22.90
C GLU A 529 9.67 17.42 -23.04
N PRO A 530 10.55 16.75 -22.27
CA PRO A 530 10.62 15.28 -22.26
C PRO A 530 9.31 14.61 -21.87
N ILE A 531 8.64 15.06 -20.80
CA ILE A 531 7.33 14.52 -20.39
C ILE A 531 6.31 14.76 -21.50
N LYS A 532 6.21 15.97 -22.04
CA LYS A 532 5.29 16.28 -23.14
C LYS A 532 5.50 15.39 -24.38
N LYS A 533 6.76 15.03 -24.66
CA LYS A 533 7.13 14.17 -25.80
C LYS A 533 6.87 12.70 -25.51
N GLU A 534 7.23 12.23 -24.33
CA GLU A 534 7.29 10.80 -23.99
C GLU A 534 6.03 10.30 -23.27
N ILE A 535 5.26 11.19 -22.64
CA ILE A 535 4.13 10.86 -21.78
C ILE A 535 2.92 11.70 -22.25
N LEU A 536 1.89 11.01 -22.74
CA LEU A 536 0.84 11.60 -23.56
C LEU A 536 -0.48 11.81 -22.79
N LYS A 537 -1.19 12.87 -23.21
CA LYS A 537 -2.51 13.34 -22.75
C LYS A 537 -3.49 12.24 -22.37
N GLY A 538 -4.19 12.43 -21.26
CA GLY A 538 -5.27 11.56 -20.80
C GLY A 538 -4.82 10.47 -19.82
N ASP A 539 -3.52 10.39 -19.52
CA ASP A 539 -3.05 9.80 -18.27
C ASP A 539 -3.09 10.89 -17.20
N LEU A 540 -4.11 10.83 -16.33
CA LEU A 540 -4.37 11.86 -15.33
C LEU A 540 -3.16 12.15 -14.44
N TYR A 541 -2.38 11.12 -14.06
CA TYR A 541 -1.21 11.34 -13.22
C TYR A 541 -0.11 12.08 -13.97
N ALA A 542 0.16 11.70 -15.22
CA ALA A 542 1.11 12.42 -16.07
C ALA A 542 0.65 13.86 -16.34
N ASP A 543 -0.64 14.06 -16.55
CA ASP A 543 -1.26 15.36 -16.77
C ASP A 543 -1.10 16.25 -15.51
N GLU A 544 -1.24 15.70 -14.30
CA GLU A 544 -0.97 16.39 -13.03
C GLU A 544 0.51 16.79 -12.89
N VAL A 545 1.44 15.88 -13.17
CA VAL A 545 2.88 16.19 -13.14
C VAL A 545 3.23 17.26 -14.16
N PHE A 546 2.75 17.14 -15.39
CA PHE A 546 2.98 18.13 -16.44
C PHE A 546 2.42 19.50 -16.05
N LEU A 547 1.21 19.54 -15.50
CA LEU A 547 0.56 20.77 -15.02
C LEU A 547 1.38 21.44 -13.91
N LEU A 548 1.82 20.68 -12.91
CA LEU A 548 2.65 21.18 -11.83
C LEU A 548 3.95 21.81 -12.36
N LEU A 549 4.68 21.10 -13.23
CA LEU A 549 5.94 21.60 -13.77
C LEU A 549 5.76 22.88 -14.59
N CYS A 550 4.68 22.95 -15.37
CA CYS A 550 4.30 24.17 -16.10
C CYS A 550 3.98 25.32 -15.13
N ASP A 551 3.24 25.04 -14.06
CA ASP A 551 2.86 26.02 -13.05
C ASP A 551 4.07 26.53 -12.25
N LEU A 552 5.05 25.66 -11.92
CA LEU A 552 6.33 26.04 -11.29
C LEU A 552 7.21 26.90 -12.20
N ALA A 553 7.17 26.65 -13.50
CA ALA A 553 7.96 27.35 -14.51
C ALA A 553 7.29 28.61 -15.08
N ASP A 554 6.06 28.91 -14.65
CA ASP A 554 5.16 29.92 -15.24
C ASP A 554 5.06 29.81 -16.77
N ARG A 555 4.86 28.58 -17.27
CA ARG A 555 4.72 28.25 -18.70
C ARG A 555 3.29 27.84 -19.02
N GLU A 556 2.71 28.47 -20.03
CA GLU A 556 1.36 28.16 -20.50
C GLU A 556 1.39 27.40 -21.83
N PHE A 557 0.52 26.39 -21.94
CA PHE A 557 0.30 25.61 -23.15
C PHE A 557 -1.20 25.53 -23.47
N PRO A 558 -1.60 25.49 -24.76
CA PRO A 558 -3.02 25.39 -25.16
C PRO A 558 -3.78 24.25 -24.47
N GLU A 559 -3.09 23.15 -24.20
CA GLU A 559 -3.62 21.91 -23.62
C GLU A 559 -3.95 21.99 -22.12
N LEU A 560 -3.38 22.95 -21.39
CA LEU A 560 -3.50 22.99 -19.93
C LEU A 560 -4.95 23.19 -19.46
N ASN A 561 -5.77 23.87 -20.26
CA ASN A 561 -7.20 24.05 -19.93
C ASN A 561 -7.96 22.73 -19.94
N GLU A 562 -7.70 21.88 -20.94
CA GLU A 562 -8.31 20.54 -21.04
C GLU A 562 -7.83 19.65 -19.89
N ILE A 563 -6.54 19.72 -19.55
CA ILE A 563 -5.94 18.98 -18.43
C ILE A 563 -6.57 19.40 -17.09
N ARG A 564 -6.66 20.71 -16.81
CA ARG A 564 -7.27 21.20 -15.56
C ARG A 564 -8.73 20.74 -15.43
N GLN A 565 -9.48 20.76 -16.54
CA GLN A 565 -10.84 20.27 -16.55
C GLN A 565 -10.89 18.76 -16.26
N ALA A 566 -10.05 17.96 -16.91
CA ALA A 566 -10.01 16.51 -16.71
C ALA A 566 -9.65 16.12 -15.25
N ILE A 567 -8.70 16.84 -14.63
CA ILE A 567 -8.33 16.64 -13.22
C ILE A 567 -9.52 16.98 -12.31
N ALA A 568 -10.18 18.12 -12.53
CA ALA A 568 -11.34 18.53 -11.73
C ALA A 568 -12.53 17.55 -11.87
N GLU A 569 -12.79 17.05 -13.08
CA GLU A 569 -13.80 16.01 -13.32
C GLU A 569 -13.43 14.70 -12.59
N ASN A 570 -12.15 14.34 -12.58
CA ASN A 570 -11.68 13.16 -11.87
C ASN A 570 -11.83 13.28 -10.34
N GLU A 571 -11.50 14.43 -9.76
CA GLU A 571 -11.72 14.69 -8.32
C GLU A 571 -13.21 14.52 -7.95
N GLN A 572 -14.14 14.97 -8.79
CA GLN A 572 -15.57 14.76 -8.59
C GLN A 572 -15.98 13.28 -8.68
N ILE A 573 -15.40 12.52 -9.63
CA ILE A 573 -15.63 11.08 -9.74
C ILE A 573 -15.15 10.35 -8.49
N VAL A 574 -13.93 10.64 -8.01
CA VAL A 574 -13.37 10.02 -6.80
C VAL A 574 -14.23 10.34 -5.58
N SER A 575 -14.71 11.58 -5.46
CA SER A 575 -15.59 11.99 -4.37
C SER A 575 -16.93 11.24 -4.41
N ARG A 576 -17.59 11.17 -5.57
CA ARG A 576 -18.83 10.41 -5.74
C ARG A 576 -18.66 8.93 -5.41
N ARG A 577 -17.59 8.30 -5.90
CA ARG A 577 -17.27 6.89 -5.59
C ARG A 577 -17.02 6.64 -4.11
N THR A 578 -16.31 7.55 -3.46
CA THR A 578 -16.03 7.46 -2.02
C THR A 578 -17.32 7.53 -1.23
N GLU A 579 -18.28 8.37 -1.64
CA GLU A 579 -19.60 8.43 -1.02
C GLU A 579 -20.42 7.17 -1.31
N ALA A 580 -20.41 6.70 -2.57
CA ALA A 580 -21.07 5.47 -2.97
C ALA A 580 -20.56 4.24 -2.20
N MET A 581 -19.26 4.15 -1.92
CA MET A 581 -18.69 3.11 -1.06
C MET A 581 -19.21 3.18 0.37
N LYS A 582 -19.45 4.37 0.91
CA LYS A 582 -20.00 4.55 2.27
C LYS A 582 -21.48 4.21 2.33
N THR A 583 -22.24 4.60 1.31
CA THR A 583 -23.70 4.39 1.25
C THR A 583 -24.09 3.03 0.72
N GLY A 584 -23.14 2.30 0.10
CA GLY A 584 -23.40 1.04 -0.58
C GLY A 584 -24.10 1.20 -1.94
N ASP A 585 -23.99 2.38 -2.57
CA ASP A 585 -24.57 2.65 -3.89
C ASP A 585 -23.76 1.93 -4.98
N LEU A 586 -24.18 0.70 -5.31
CA LEU A 586 -23.49 -0.15 -6.27
C LEU A 586 -23.58 0.38 -7.71
N GLU A 587 -24.70 0.99 -8.11
CA GLU A 587 -24.90 1.49 -9.47
C GLU A 587 -23.85 2.56 -9.82
N GLU A 588 -23.62 3.52 -8.92
CA GLU A 588 -22.59 4.55 -9.09
C GLU A 588 -21.17 3.93 -9.11
N LEU A 589 -20.90 2.88 -8.32
CA LEU A 589 -19.61 2.18 -8.28
C LEU A 589 -19.28 1.37 -9.55
N MET A 590 -20.30 1.08 -10.37
CA MET A 590 -20.20 0.21 -11.55
C MET A 590 -20.45 0.94 -12.87
N SER A 591 -20.91 2.19 -12.82
CA SER A 591 -21.25 3.02 -13.98
C SER A 591 -20.07 3.47 -14.85
N ASP A 592 -18.83 3.13 -14.47
CA ASP A 592 -17.63 3.68 -15.08
C ASP A 592 -16.86 2.68 -15.96
N ASN A 593 -16.16 3.22 -16.95
CA ASN A 593 -15.22 2.48 -17.79
C ASN A 593 -14.11 1.85 -16.93
N ILE A 594 -13.71 0.62 -17.24
CA ILE A 594 -12.57 -0.05 -16.62
C ILE A 594 -11.28 0.59 -17.17
N LEU A 595 -10.36 0.97 -16.28
CA LEU A 595 -9.02 1.40 -16.68
C LEU A 595 -8.10 0.18 -16.77
N LEU A 596 -7.56 -0.08 -17.97
CA LEU A 596 -6.65 -1.19 -18.21
C LEU A 596 -5.28 -0.71 -18.70
N ASP A 597 -4.24 -1.26 -18.09
CA ASP A 597 -2.85 -1.05 -18.43
C ASP A 597 -2.40 -2.18 -19.34
N LEU A 598 -2.36 -1.91 -20.65
CA LEU A 598 -2.01 -2.88 -21.68
C LEU A 598 -0.61 -2.61 -22.21
N LYS A 599 0.28 -3.60 -22.14
CA LYS A 599 1.65 -3.48 -22.62
C LYS A 599 1.73 -3.84 -24.09
N CYS A 600 2.25 -2.94 -24.92
CA CYS A 600 2.38 -3.18 -26.36
C CYS A 600 3.52 -4.16 -26.62
N ARG A 601 3.26 -5.28 -27.31
CA ARG A 601 4.29 -6.28 -27.62
C ARG A 601 5.33 -5.78 -28.62
N HIS A 602 4.99 -4.79 -29.45
CA HIS A 602 5.91 -4.22 -30.44
C HIS A 602 6.94 -3.27 -29.83
N CYS A 603 6.52 -2.33 -28.98
CA CYS A 603 7.41 -1.31 -28.41
C CYS A 603 7.74 -1.50 -26.92
N GLY A 604 7.08 -2.44 -26.25
CA GLY A 604 7.23 -2.70 -24.81
C GLY A 604 6.50 -1.69 -23.91
N ARG A 605 6.01 -0.56 -24.45
CA ARG A 605 5.40 0.50 -23.63
C ARG A 605 4.00 0.13 -23.16
N ILE A 606 3.69 0.54 -21.93
CA ILE A 606 2.40 0.36 -21.29
C ILE A 606 1.46 1.50 -21.68
N ASN A 607 0.27 1.15 -22.13
CA ASN A 607 -0.77 2.07 -22.55
C ASN A 607 -1.95 1.95 -21.59
N LYS A 608 -2.42 3.08 -21.06
CA LYS A 608 -3.66 3.12 -20.29
C LYS A 608 -4.85 3.35 -21.21
N PHE A 609 -5.83 2.44 -21.16
CA PHE A 609 -7.08 2.52 -21.92
C PHE A 609 -8.28 2.52 -20.97
N ARG A 610 -9.22 3.45 -21.19
CA ARG A 610 -10.54 3.40 -20.54
C ARG A 610 -11.46 2.58 -21.43
N VAL A 611 -11.82 1.39 -20.95
CA VAL A 611 -12.56 0.38 -21.69
C VAL A 611 -13.98 0.31 -21.16
N LYS A 612 -14.95 0.42 -22.07
CA LYS A 612 -16.38 0.34 -21.71
C LYS A 612 -16.81 -1.08 -21.37
N GLU A 613 -16.38 -2.03 -22.18
CA GLU A 613 -16.79 -3.42 -22.07
C GLU A 613 -15.61 -4.36 -22.28
N VAL A 614 -15.51 -5.33 -21.39
CA VAL A 614 -14.54 -6.42 -21.44
C VAL A 614 -15.31 -7.71 -21.56
N TYR A 615 -14.91 -8.57 -22.49
CA TYR A 615 -15.60 -9.82 -22.76
C TYR A 615 -14.77 -10.98 -22.24
N SER A 616 -15.42 -11.90 -21.52
CA SER A 616 -14.79 -13.10 -20.98
C SER A 616 -15.58 -14.35 -21.37
N ASP A 617 -14.88 -15.38 -21.83
CA ASP A 617 -15.42 -16.74 -22.00
C ASP A 617 -14.74 -17.67 -20.97
N PRO A 618 -15.40 -17.97 -19.83
CA PRO A 618 -14.80 -18.72 -18.74
C PRO A 618 -14.55 -20.20 -19.07
N ASP A 619 -15.19 -20.71 -20.12
CA ASP A 619 -15.05 -22.12 -20.54
C ASP A 619 -13.83 -22.33 -21.45
N LEU A 620 -13.13 -21.28 -21.87
CA LEU A 620 -11.85 -21.40 -22.55
C LEU A 620 -10.78 -21.86 -21.56
N LYS A 621 -10.12 -22.98 -21.86
CA LYS A 621 -9.01 -23.50 -21.04
C LYS A 621 -7.92 -22.44 -20.93
N ASN A 622 -7.74 -21.91 -19.73
CA ASN A 622 -6.78 -20.85 -19.44
C ASN A 622 -5.34 -21.38 -19.58
N ASP A 623 -4.61 -20.94 -20.62
CA ASP A 623 -3.22 -20.55 -20.39
C ASP A 623 -3.27 -19.14 -19.80
N ILE A 624 -3.19 -19.05 -18.47
CA ILE A 624 -3.26 -17.79 -17.70
C ILE A 624 -2.23 -16.77 -18.23
N GLU A 625 -1.11 -17.26 -18.76
CA GLU A 625 -0.04 -16.44 -19.34
C GLU A 625 -0.43 -15.76 -20.66
N GLN A 626 -1.43 -16.28 -21.41
CA GLN A 626 -1.81 -15.72 -22.71
C GLN A 626 -3.09 -14.86 -22.67
N GLY A 627 -3.88 -14.95 -21.60
CA GLY A 627 -5.11 -14.15 -21.45
C GLY A 627 -6.20 -14.49 -22.47
N ASP A 628 -6.19 -15.71 -23.00
CA ASP A 628 -7.04 -16.13 -24.12
C ASP A 628 -8.54 -16.16 -23.80
N SER A 629 -8.94 -16.17 -22.54
CA SER A 629 -10.35 -16.08 -22.14
C SER A 629 -10.91 -14.66 -22.21
N ILE A 630 -10.06 -13.62 -22.24
CA ILE A 630 -10.46 -12.21 -22.14
C ILE A 630 -10.16 -11.47 -23.44
N PHE A 631 -11.11 -10.69 -23.94
CA PHE A 631 -10.92 -9.88 -25.14
C PHE A 631 -11.82 -8.65 -25.20
N PHE A 632 -11.57 -7.84 -26.23
CA PHE A 632 -12.26 -6.59 -26.50
C PHE A 632 -12.78 -6.56 -27.93
N LYS A 633 -13.96 -5.99 -28.11
CA LYS A 633 -14.48 -5.65 -29.44
C LYS A 633 -13.85 -4.37 -29.99
N GLU A 634 -13.49 -3.43 -29.13
CA GLU A 634 -12.76 -2.22 -29.54
C GLU A 634 -11.34 -2.56 -30.03
N LYS A 635 -10.90 -1.83 -31.05
CA LYS A 635 -9.52 -1.91 -31.56
C LYS A 635 -8.66 -0.90 -30.82
N PHE A 636 -7.63 -1.40 -30.13
CA PHE A 636 -6.64 -0.54 -29.48
C PHE A 636 -5.48 -0.24 -30.43
N VAL A 637 -5.09 1.03 -30.45
CA VAL A 637 -3.89 1.50 -31.16
C VAL A 637 -2.88 1.92 -30.12
N CYS A 638 -1.65 1.40 -30.24
CA CYS A 638 -0.57 1.80 -29.36
C CYS A 638 -0.29 3.29 -29.57
N LYS A 639 -0.43 4.07 -28.49
CA LYS A 639 -0.25 5.53 -28.52
C LYS A 639 1.17 5.95 -28.91
N TYR A 640 2.14 5.02 -28.82
CA TYR A 640 3.56 5.29 -29.04
C TYR A 640 4.07 4.84 -30.41
N CYS A 641 3.82 3.59 -30.82
CA CYS A 641 4.31 3.06 -32.10
C CYS A 641 3.25 3.00 -33.20
N GLY A 642 1.97 3.24 -32.86
CA GLY A 642 0.86 3.19 -33.81
C GLY A 642 0.46 1.79 -34.26
N VAL A 643 1.02 0.72 -33.68
CA VAL A 643 0.58 -0.65 -33.99
C VAL A 643 -0.84 -0.86 -33.47
N GLU A 644 -1.66 -1.52 -34.27
CA GLU A 644 -3.02 -1.93 -33.89
C GLU A 644 -2.98 -3.31 -33.25
N GLU A 645 -3.68 -3.47 -32.14
CA GLU A 645 -4.06 -4.77 -31.54
C GLU A 645 -2.93 -5.79 -31.30
N ASP A 646 -1.84 -5.35 -30.70
CA ASP A 646 -0.77 -6.25 -30.25
C ASP A 646 -0.32 -5.90 -28.83
N PHE A 647 -1.12 -6.36 -27.86
CA PHE A 647 -0.96 -6.06 -26.45
C PHE A 647 -0.93 -7.32 -25.58
N GLU A 648 -0.29 -7.21 -24.43
CA GLU A 648 -0.34 -8.15 -23.32
C GLU A 648 -0.93 -7.47 -22.08
N TYR A 649 -1.66 -8.25 -21.29
CA TYR A 649 -2.20 -7.77 -20.02
C TYR A 649 -1.08 -7.64 -18.98
N THR A 650 -1.07 -6.53 -18.27
CA THR A 650 -0.20 -6.34 -17.10
C THR A 650 -0.85 -6.94 -15.84
N GLY A 651 -0.07 -7.12 -14.76
CA GLY A 651 -0.61 -7.53 -13.46
C GLY A 651 -1.72 -6.59 -12.95
N MET A 652 -1.58 -5.27 -13.19
CA MET A 652 -2.60 -4.28 -12.85
C MET A 652 -3.88 -4.43 -13.67
N SER A 653 -3.78 -4.80 -14.94
CA SER A 653 -4.95 -5.17 -15.74
C SER A 653 -5.67 -6.38 -15.15
N TYR A 654 -4.94 -7.43 -14.75
CA TYR A 654 -5.57 -8.59 -14.10
C TYR A 654 -6.22 -8.22 -12.76
N ALA A 655 -5.57 -7.38 -11.94
CA ALA A 655 -6.15 -6.91 -10.68
C ALA A 655 -7.45 -6.13 -10.90
N ALA A 656 -7.48 -5.23 -11.90
CA ALA A 656 -8.69 -4.49 -12.28
C ALA A 656 -9.80 -5.44 -12.73
N LEU A 657 -9.48 -6.44 -13.57
CA LEU A 657 -10.46 -7.42 -14.04
C LEU A 657 -10.98 -8.32 -12.93
N ILE A 658 -10.13 -8.75 -11.98
CA ILE A 658 -10.54 -9.52 -10.81
C ILE A 658 -11.51 -8.70 -9.95
N ALA A 659 -11.24 -7.41 -9.74
CA ALA A 659 -12.16 -6.54 -9.03
C ALA A 659 -13.54 -6.48 -9.70
N GLU A 660 -13.60 -6.44 -11.03
CA GLU A 660 -14.87 -6.48 -11.77
C GLU A 660 -15.58 -7.82 -11.68
N VAL A 661 -14.86 -8.95 -11.67
CA VAL A 661 -15.45 -10.27 -11.39
C VAL A 661 -16.08 -10.30 -10.00
N LEU A 662 -15.41 -9.76 -8.99
CA LEU A 662 -15.94 -9.70 -7.63
C LEU A 662 -17.21 -8.84 -7.56
N LYS A 663 -17.22 -7.68 -8.23
CA LYS A 663 -18.42 -6.81 -8.31
C LYS A 663 -19.58 -7.51 -9.01
N LEU A 664 -19.33 -8.19 -10.13
CA LEU A 664 -20.37 -8.91 -10.87
C LEU A 664 -20.98 -10.05 -10.05
N ASN A 665 -20.16 -10.75 -9.26
CA ASN A 665 -20.65 -11.78 -8.34
C ASN A 665 -21.57 -11.20 -7.27
N ILE A 666 -21.17 -10.08 -6.64
CA ILE A 666 -21.98 -9.39 -5.64
C ILE A 666 -23.33 -8.96 -6.23
N LEU A 667 -23.32 -8.40 -7.45
CA LEU A 667 -24.54 -8.03 -8.15
C LEU A 667 -25.46 -9.20 -8.44
N SER A 668 -24.90 -10.30 -8.93
CA SER A 668 -25.68 -11.48 -9.32
C SER A 668 -26.38 -12.16 -8.13
N GLU A 669 -25.97 -11.84 -6.90
CA GLU A 669 -26.69 -12.22 -5.68
C GLU A 669 -27.88 -11.30 -5.35
N GLN A 670 -27.83 -10.04 -5.78
CA GLN A 670 -28.82 -9.01 -5.46
C GLN A 670 -29.85 -8.81 -6.58
N GLU A 671 -29.44 -8.95 -7.83
CA GLU A 671 -30.22 -8.79 -9.05
C GLU A 671 -30.17 -10.07 -9.90
N ASP A 672 -31.03 -10.19 -10.91
CA ASP A 672 -30.91 -11.28 -11.85
C ASP A 672 -29.66 -11.14 -12.73
N ALA A 673 -29.14 -12.28 -13.21
CA ALA A 673 -27.87 -12.33 -13.94
C ALA A 673 -27.86 -11.54 -15.25
N GLU A 674 -29.02 -11.28 -15.86
CA GLU A 674 -29.11 -10.51 -17.11
C GLU A 674 -28.91 -9.03 -16.80
N THR A 675 -29.63 -8.50 -15.81
CA THR A 675 -29.48 -7.11 -15.33
C THR A 675 -28.04 -6.84 -14.83
N ALA A 676 -27.46 -7.78 -14.06
CA ALA A 676 -26.09 -7.67 -13.58
C ALA A 676 -25.07 -7.57 -14.73
N GLN A 677 -25.25 -8.35 -15.80
CA GLN A 677 -24.41 -8.27 -16.99
C GLN A 677 -24.70 -7.04 -17.85
N GLU A 678 -25.87 -6.42 -17.79
CA GLU A 678 -26.15 -5.17 -18.50
C GLU A 678 -25.35 -4.00 -17.92
N VAL A 679 -25.36 -3.85 -16.60
CA VAL A 679 -24.68 -2.74 -15.90
C VAL A 679 -23.19 -2.97 -15.70
N SER A 680 -22.75 -4.23 -15.63
CA SER A 680 -21.32 -4.54 -15.46
C SER A 680 -20.53 -4.26 -16.74
N PRO A 681 -19.35 -3.64 -16.65
CA PRO A 681 -18.45 -3.54 -17.79
C PRO A 681 -17.84 -4.91 -18.18
N LEU A 682 -17.91 -5.94 -17.34
CA LEU A 682 -17.51 -7.31 -17.68
C LEU A 682 -18.71 -8.10 -18.24
N LYS A 683 -18.59 -8.54 -19.49
CA LYS A 683 -19.60 -9.35 -20.19
C LYS A 683 -19.16 -10.80 -20.26
N ILE A 684 -19.94 -11.71 -19.68
CA ILE A 684 -19.68 -13.15 -19.76
C ILE A 684 -20.39 -13.72 -20.99
N ILE A 685 -19.62 -14.29 -21.90
CA ILE A 685 -20.13 -14.79 -23.17
C ILE A 685 -19.62 -16.19 -23.47
N SER A 686 -20.22 -16.82 -24.48
CA SER A 686 -19.74 -18.08 -25.04
C SER A 686 -19.56 -17.93 -26.55
N PHE A 687 -18.36 -18.23 -27.05
CA PHE A 687 -18.07 -18.21 -28.48
C PHE A 687 -17.53 -19.56 -28.97
N ALA A 688 -18.10 -20.06 -30.07
CA ALA A 688 -17.67 -21.28 -30.73
C ALA A 688 -17.69 -21.12 -32.24
N LEU A 689 -16.75 -21.80 -32.90
CA LEU A 689 -16.70 -21.97 -34.34
C LEU A 689 -17.84 -22.90 -34.82
N LYS A 690 -18.06 -22.96 -36.14
CA LYS A 690 -19.12 -23.78 -36.76
C LYS A 690 -19.02 -25.27 -36.40
N ASP A 691 -17.81 -25.77 -36.22
CA ASP A 691 -17.54 -27.17 -35.84
C ASP A 691 -17.70 -27.44 -34.34
N GLY A 692 -18.08 -26.42 -33.55
CA GLY A 692 -18.24 -26.50 -32.11
C GLY A 692 -16.95 -26.22 -31.32
N THR A 693 -15.83 -25.93 -32.00
CA THR A 693 -14.56 -25.61 -31.34
C THR A 693 -14.67 -24.26 -30.65
N ARG A 694 -14.48 -24.23 -29.32
CA ARG A 694 -14.42 -22.98 -28.55
C ARG A 694 -13.02 -22.38 -28.65
N MET A 695 -12.95 -21.09 -28.96
CA MET A 695 -11.69 -20.35 -28.96
C MET A 695 -11.94 -18.85 -28.83
N ASN A 696 -10.93 -18.09 -28.41
CA ASN A 696 -10.99 -16.63 -28.45
C ASN A 696 -11.32 -16.13 -29.88
N PRO A 697 -12.29 -15.20 -30.06
CA PRO A 697 -12.62 -14.68 -31.39
C PRO A 697 -11.44 -14.03 -32.14
N LYS A 698 -10.49 -13.40 -31.42
CA LYS A 698 -9.26 -12.86 -32.05
C LYS A 698 -8.32 -13.97 -32.49
N ASN A 699 -8.27 -15.09 -31.77
CA ASN A 699 -7.54 -16.28 -32.22
C ASN A 699 -8.26 -16.95 -33.40
N ALA A 700 -9.59 -16.88 -33.47
CA ALA A 700 -10.37 -17.33 -34.64
C ALA A 700 -10.04 -16.53 -35.90
N ILE A 701 -9.83 -15.21 -35.80
CA ILE A 701 -9.34 -14.39 -36.92
C ILE A 701 -8.00 -14.93 -37.42
N LYS A 702 -7.02 -15.15 -36.53
CA LYS A 702 -5.70 -15.68 -36.89
C LYS A 702 -5.81 -17.09 -37.52
N HIS A 703 -6.69 -17.93 -36.98
CA HIS A 703 -6.94 -19.28 -37.48
C HIS A 703 -7.48 -19.25 -38.91
N TYR A 704 -8.58 -18.54 -39.17
CA TYR A 704 -9.16 -18.46 -40.51
C TYR A 704 -8.26 -17.72 -41.50
N THR A 705 -7.54 -16.69 -41.07
CA THR A 705 -6.56 -15.99 -41.93
C THR A 705 -5.49 -16.96 -42.43
N LYS A 706 -4.91 -17.80 -41.56
CA LYS A 706 -3.95 -18.84 -41.96
C LYS A 706 -4.54 -19.91 -42.87
N MET A 707 -5.83 -20.24 -42.73
CA MET A 707 -6.51 -21.17 -43.64
C MET A 707 -6.72 -20.52 -45.02
N ILE A 708 -7.15 -19.26 -45.06
CA ILE A 708 -7.31 -18.49 -46.31
C ILE A 708 -5.99 -18.31 -47.04
N GLU A 709 -4.86 -18.13 -46.33
CA GLU A 709 -3.53 -18.11 -46.96
C GLU A 709 -3.20 -19.39 -47.73
N LYS A 710 -3.72 -20.54 -47.28
CA LYS A 710 -3.55 -21.84 -47.94
C LYS A 710 -4.60 -22.09 -49.03
N GLU A 711 -5.82 -21.62 -48.80
CA GLU A 711 -6.97 -21.78 -49.70
C GLU A 711 -7.66 -20.43 -49.98
N PRO A 712 -7.05 -19.53 -50.79
CA PRO A 712 -7.55 -18.17 -50.97
C PRO A 712 -8.86 -18.05 -51.73
N ASP A 713 -9.23 -19.09 -52.48
CA ASP A 713 -10.43 -19.14 -53.31
C ASP A 713 -11.57 -19.95 -52.65
N ASN A 714 -11.46 -20.24 -51.35
CA ASN A 714 -12.49 -20.95 -50.62
C ASN A 714 -13.55 -19.96 -50.05
N PRO A 715 -14.76 -19.89 -50.63
CA PRO A 715 -15.77 -18.90 -50.24
C PRO A 715 -16.27 -19.10 -48.81
N GLU A 716 -16.32 -20.34 -48.32
CA GLU A 716 -16.75 -20.66 -46.97
C GLU A 716 -15.77 -20.12 -45.92
N LEU A 717 -14.45 -20.18 -46.16
CA LEU A 717 -13.46 -19.62 -45.23
C LEU A 717 -13.61 -18.10 -45.09
N HIS A 718 -13.87 -17.40 -46.20
CA HIS A 718 -14.17 -15.97 -46.20
C HIS A 718 -15.48 -15.67 -45.44
N ALA A 719 -16.55 -16.45 -45.66
CA ALA A 719 -17.80 -16.29 -44.93
C ALA A 719 -17.63 -16.54 -43.42
N ARG A 720 -16.83 -17.54 -43.03
CA ARG A 720 -16.53 -17.85 -41.63
C ARG A 720 -15.74 -16.73 -40.97
N LEU A 721 -14.70 -16.20 -41.62
CA LEU A 721 -13.97 -15.03 -41.12
C LEU A 721 -14.88 -13.80 -41.00
N GLY A 722 -15.76 -13.58 -41.98
CA GLY A 722 -16.77 -12.50 -41.94
C GLY A 722 -17.72 -12.61 -40.74
N ASN A 723 -18.13 -13.83 -40.39
CA ASN A 723 -18.94 -14.08 -39.20
C ASN A 723 -18.19 -13.78 -37.89
N VAL A 724 -16.88 -14.05 -37.82
CA VAL A 724 -16.04 -13.68 -36.66
C VAL A 724 -15.94 -12.15 -36.54
N TYR A 725 -15.67 -11.45 -37.64
CA TYR A 725 -15.64 -9.99 -37.65
C TYR A 725 -16.98 -9.38 -37.25
N ARG A 726 -18.11 -9.96 -37.71
CA ARG A 726 -19.45 -9.54 -37.29
C ARG A 726 -19.65 -9.70 -35.78
N PHE A 727 -19.19 -10.79 -35.20
CA PHE A 727 -19.28 -11.03 -33.75
C PHE A 727 -18.48 -9.99 -32.94
N LEU A 728 -17.31 -9.59 -33.46
CA LEU A 728 -16.49 -8.52 -32.90
C LEU A 728 -16.99 -7.11 -33.25
N GLU A 729 -18.08 -7.01 -34.01
CA GLU A 729 -18.67 -5.75 -34.48
C GLU A 729 -17.76 -4.94 -35.43
N TRP A 730 -16.81 -5.62 -36.07
CA TRP A 730 -15.95 -5.05 -37.12
C TRP A 730 -16.69 -5.11 -38.46
N TYR A 731 -17.72 -4.28 -38.59
CA TYR A 731 -18.71 -4.38 -39.65
C TYR A 731 -18.13 -4.18 -41.05
N GLU A 732 -17.13 -3.30 -41.22
CA GLU A 732 -16.51 -3.06 -42.53
C GLU A 732 -15.73 -4.27 -43.02
N GLU A 733 -14.94 -4.89 -42.15
CA GLU A 733 -14.18 -6.11 -42.41
C GLU A 733 -15.12 -7.29 -42.64
N ALA A 734 -16.19 -7.41 -41.85
CA ALA A 734 -17.22 -8.43 -42.04
C ALA A 734 -17.86 -8.31 -43.42
N ILE A 735 -18.24 -7.09 -43.83
CA ILE A 735 -18.80 -6.84 -45.16
C ILE A 735 -17.80 -7.21 -46.26
N ALA A 736 -16.54 -6.81 -46.15
CA ALA A 736 -15.51 -7.11 -47.14
C ALA A 736 -15.31 -8.63 -47.32
N GLN A 737 -15.27 -9.39 -46.23
CA GLN A 737 -15.12 -10.85 -46.29
C GLN A 737 -16.35 -11.54 -46.87
N HIS A 738 -17.57 -11.12 -46.50
CA HIS A 738 -18.78 -11.67 -47.12
C HIS A 738 -18.94 -11.27 -48.58
N GLN A 739 -18.48 -10.08 -48.98
CA GLN A 739 -18.41 -9.67 -50.39
C GLN A 739 -17.44 -10.58 -51.16
N ARG A 740 -16.26 -10.87 -50.60
CA ARG A 740 -15.32 -11.80 -51.22
C ARG A 740 -15.90 -13.21 -51.35
N ALA A 741 -16.64 -13.67 -50.34
CA ALA A 741 -17.33 -14.96 -50.40
C ALA A 741 -18.34 -15.03 -51.55
N ILE A 742 -19.15 -13.99 -51.78
CA ILE A 742 -20.13 -13.98 -52.88
C ILE A 742 -19.51 -13.74 -54.26
N GLU A 743 -18.31 -13.19 -54.34
CA GLU A 743 -17.54 -13.10 -55.59
C GLU A 743 -17.00 -14.47 -56.02
N LEU A 744 -16.62 -15.29 -55.04
CA LEU A 744 -16.09 -16.64 -55.24
C LEU A 744 -17.23 -17.66 -55.48
N ASP A 745 -18.36 -17.50 -54.78
CA ASP A 745 -19.58 -18.27 -54.97
C ASP A 745 -20.83 -17.37 -54.87
N ASP A 746 -21.44 -17.10 -56.01
CA ASP A 746 -22.59 -16.20 -56.12
C ASP A 746 -23.93 -16.81 -55.65
N GLU A 747 -23.90 -18.06 -55.19
CA GLU A 747 -25.04 -18.78 -54.60
C GLU A 747 -24.94 -18.89 -53.05
N MET A 748 -23.88 -18.33 -52.45
CA MET A 748 -23.62 -18.33 -51.01
C MET A 748 -24.68 -17.56 -50.20
N THR A 749 -25.78 -18.25 -49.90
CA THR A 749 -26.98 -17.64 -49.32
C THR A 749 -26.76 -17.13 -47.89
N GLU A 750 -25.88 -17.79 -47.11
CA GLU A 750 -25.47 -17.32 -45.77
C GLU A 750 -24.84 -15.93 -45.86
N SER A 751 -23.92 -15.71 -46.81
CA SER A 751 -23.25 -14.42 -46.99
C SER A 751 -24.19 -13.31 -47.44
N TYR A 752 -25.14 -13.58 -48.35
CA TYR A 752 -26.17 -12.57 -48.70
C TYR A 752 -27.06 -12.23 -47.50
N LEU A 753 -27.46 -13.23 -46.71
CA LEU A 753 -28.30 -13.00 -45.54
C LEU A 753 -27.54 -12.14 -44.50
N THR A 754 -26.29 -12.49 -44.21
CA THR A 754 -25.44 -11.75 -43.28
C THR A 754 -25.14 -10.33 -43.76
N LEU A 755 -24.82 -10.13 -45.05
CA LEU A 755 -24.65 -8.80 -45.64
C LEU A 755 -25.93 -7.96 -45.51
N GLY A 756 -27.11 -8.56 -45.69
CA GLY A 756 -28.39 -7.88 -45.49
C GLY A 756 -28.52 -7.30 -44.08
N TYR A 757 -28.19 -8.09 -43.06
CA TYR A 757 -28.19 -7.63 -41.66
C TYR A 757 -27.09 -6.60 -41.37
N LEU A 758 -25.88 -6.79 -41.89
CA LEU A 758 -24.77 -5.83 -41.72
C LEU A 758 -25.13 -4.46 -42.31
N TYR A 759 -25.75 -4.43 -43.50
CA TYR A 759 -26.22 -3.18 -44.09
C TYR A 759 -27.39 -2.55 -43.32
N LEU A 760 -28.27 -3.34 -42.68
CA LEU A 760 -29.27 -2.79 -41.76
C LEU A 760 -28.63 -2.08 -40.56
N LEU A 761 -27.57 -2.68 -39.98
CA LEU A 761 -26.82 -2.09 -38.85
C LEU A 761 -26.10 -0.80 -39.25
N GLN A 762 -25.58 -0.74 -40.48
CA GLN A 762 -24.99 0.49 -41.06
C GLN A 762 -26.02 1.50 -41.59
N GLU A 763 -27.32 1.25 -41.38
CA GLU A 763 -28.43 2.06 -41.89
C GLU A 763 -28.48 2.21 -43.43
N ASP A 764 -27.79 1.34 -44.17
CA ASP A 764 -27.86 1.26 -45.64
C ASP A 764 -29.01 0.34 -46.07
N TYR A 765 -30.23 0.86 -45.91
CA TYR A 765 -31.45 0.09 -46.12
C TYR A 765 -31.63 -0.37 -47.58
N GLU A 766 -31.12 0.37 -48.55
CA GLU A 766 -31.22 0.00 -49.97
C GLU A 766 -30.33 -1.19 -50.31
N ARG A 767 -29.06 -1.20 -49.86
CA ARG A 767 -28.21 -2.38 -50.01
C ARG A 767 -28.74 -3.56 -49.21
N ALA A 768 -29.22 -3.35 -47.98
CA ALA A 768 -29.86 -4.40 -47.18
C ALA A 768 -31.02 -5.08 -47.94
N LYS A 769 -31.93 -4.27 -48.50
CA LYS A 769 -33.06 -4.74 -49.31
C LYS A 769 -32.61 -5.62 -50.49
N LEU A 770 -31.59 -5.18 -51.22
CA LEU A 770 -31.04 -5.94 -52.36
C LEU A 770 -30.51 -7.30 -51.92
N MET A 771 -29.75 -7.35 -50.82
CA MET A 771 -29.19 -8.60 -50.30
C MET A 771 -30.28 -9.58 -49.86
N PHE A 772 -31.30 -9.12 -49.11
CA PHE A 772 -32.42 -9.97 -48.70
C PHE A 772 -33.25 -10.45 -49.91
N ALA A 773 -33.48 -9.61 -50.91
CA ALA A 773 -34.16 -10.02 -52.14
C ALA A 773 -33.38 -11.11 -52.88
N LYS A 774 -32.04 -11.03 -52.90
CA LYS A 774 -31.18 -12.07 -53.48
C LYS A 774 -31.33 -13.41 -52.74
N VAL A 775 -31.35 -13.42 -51.40
CA VAL A 775 -31.63 -14.64 -50.60
C VAL A 775 -32.94 -15.31 -51.03
N LEU A 776 -34.01 -14.52 -51.23
CA LEU A 776 -35.31 -15.04 -51.66
C LEU A 776 -35.31 -15.56 -53.10
N SER A 777 -34.45 -15.02 -53.97
CA SER A 777 -34.33 -15.43 -55.37
C SER A 777 -33.55 -16.72 -55.59
N LEU A 778 -32.62 -17.08 -54.69
CA LEU A 778 -31.74 -18.25 -54.84
C LEU A 778 -32.48 -19.59 -54.70
N GLY A 779 -33.63 -19.61 -54.01
CA GLY A 779 -34.51 -20.79 -53.95
C GLY A 779 -33.95 -21.97 -53.13
N LYS A 780 -34.82 -22.91 -52.72
CA LYS A 780 -34.45 -24.06 -51.85
C LYS A 780 -33.42 -25.02 -52.48
N ALA A 781 -33.43 -25.15 -53.81
CA ALA A 781 -32.68 -26.18 -54.53
C ALA A 781 -31.17 -25.90 -54.67
N LYS A 782 -30.74 -24.66 -54.41
CA LYS A 782 -29.36 -24.18 -54.62
C LYS A 782 -28.55 -24.02 -53.34
N LEU A 783 -28.98 -24.66 -52.25
CA LEU A 783 -28.38 -24.46 -50.93
C LEU A 783 -27.60 -25.68 -50.51
N GLU A 784 -26.43 -25.44 -49.92
CA GLU A 784 -25.60 -26.48 -49.32
C GLU A 784 -26.33 -27.22 -48.18
N ALA A 785 -27.24 -26.54 -47.48
CA ALA A 785 -28.09 -27.12 -46.42
C ALA A 785 -29.59 -26.81 -46.65
N PRO A 786 -30.30 -27.58 -47.51
CA PRO A 786 -31.71 -27.32 -47.85
C PRO A 786 -32.68 -27.38 -46.67
N SER A 787 -32.27 -27.97 -45.54
CA SER A 787 -33.01 -28.03 -44.27
C SER A 787 -33.08 -26.67 -43.55
N LEU A 788 -32.08 -25.80 -43.73
CA LEU A 788 -32.00 -24.48 -43.09
C LEU A 788 -32.74 -23.38 -43.89
N TYR A 789 -33.09 -23.66 -45.16
CA TYR A 789 -33.74 -22.69 -46.03
C TYR A 789 -35.04 -22.06 -45.49
N PRO A 790 -35.97 -22.82 -44.85
CA PRO A 790 -37.19 -22.22 -44.35
C PRO A 790 -36.92 -21.09 -43.34
N GLN A 791 -35.90 -21.26 -42.48
CA GLN A 791 -35.50 -20.25 -41.49
C GLN A 791 -34.85 -19.06 -42.17
N MET A 792 -33.87 -19.28 -43.06
CA MET A 792 -33.19 -18.20 -43.79
C MET A 792 -34.15 -17.38 -44.66
N ARG A 793 -35.15 -18.03 -45.25
CA ARG A 793 -36.21 -17.36 -46.01
C ARG A 793 -37.06 -16.45 -45.12
N LEU A 794 -37.46 -16.92 -43.93
CA LEU A 794 -38.21 -16.11 -42.97
C LEU A 794 -37.37 -14.91 -42.50
N SER A 795 -36.11 -15.14 -42.12
CA SER A 795 -35.14 -14.11 -41.78
C SER A 795 -34.98 -13.06 -42.87
N ALA A 796 -34.86 -13.47 -44.14
CA ALA A 796 -34.77 -12.55 -45.27
C ALA A 796 -36.07 -11.80 -45.54
N GLN A 797 -37.24 -12.43 -45.39
CA GLN A 797 -38.54 -11.74 -45.50
C GLN A 797 -38.70 -10.66 -44.44
N GLU A 798 -38.30 -10.94 -43.21
CA GLU A 798 -38.36 -9.99 -42.11
C GLU A 798 -37.35 -8.86 -42.28
N GLY A 799 -36.10 -9.17 -42.62
CA GLY A 799 -35.08 -8.16 -42.94
C GLY A 799 -35.51 -7.26 -44.10
N LEU A 800 -36.13 -7.82 -45.13
CA LEU A 800 -36.71 -7.08 -46.25
C LEU A 800 -37.87 -6.18 -45.80
N ARG A 801 -38.72 -6.64 -44.87
CA ARG A 801 -39.80 -5.84 -44.28
C ARG A 801 -39.22 -4.65 -43.50
N MET A 802 -38.23 -4.89 -42.65
CA MET A 802 -37.55 -3.86 -41.86
C MET A 802 -36.89 -2.81 -42.76
N ALA A 803 -36.15 -3.23 -43.79
CA ALA A 803 -35.51 -2.33 -44.76
C ALA A 803 -36.55 -1.46 -45.48
N ASN A 804 -37.63 -2.05 -46.00
CA ASN A 804 -38.67 -1.30 -46.72
C ASN A 804 -39.44 -0.34 -45.81
N GLN A 805 -39.69 -0.70 -44.54
CA GLN A 805 -40.32 0.19 -43.56
C GLN A 805 -39.46 1.44 -43.29
N ARG A 806 -38.13 1.27 -43.23
CA ARG A 806 -37.19 2.37 -43.02
C ARG A 806 -37.02 3.25 -44.27
N ILE A 807 -37.14 2.67 -45.47
CA ILE A 807 -37.11 3.41 -46.76
C ILE A 807 -38.41 4.20 -47.00
N GLY A 808 -39.58 3.66 -46.63
CA GLY A 808 -40.88 4.14 -47.10
C GLY A 808 -41.76 4.91 -46.11
N GLY A 809 -41.21 5.48 -45.03
CA GLY A 809 -41.98 5.93 -43.86
C GLY A 809 -43.31 6.67 -44.12
N LYS A 810 -44.45 5.98 -43.93
CA LYS A 810 -45.62 6.46 -43.18
C LYS A 810 -46.30 5.31 -42.41
N THR A 811 -46.55 5.60 -41.13
CA THR A 811 -47.43 4.95 -40.13
C THR A 811 -47.04 3.60 -39.49
N ARG A 812 -46.43 3.76 -38.30
CA ARG A 812 -46.78 3.18 -36.98
C ARG A 812 -47.28 1.73 -36.93
N GLU A 813 -46.35 0.84 -36.60
CA GLU A 813 -46.46 -0.10 -35.48
C GLU A 813 -45.07 -0.30 -34.89
N ARG A 814 -44.95 -0.22 -33.56
CA ARG A 814 -43.69 -0.39 -32.83
C ARG A 814 -43.44 -1.90 -32.79
N VAL A 815 -42.60 -2.40 -33.71
CA VAL A 815 -42.05 -3.74 -33.59
C VAL A 815 -41.10 -3.71 -32.39
N ASP A 816 -41.40 -4.52 -31.40
CA ASP A 816 -40.56 -4.66 -30.23
C ASP A 816 -39.22 -5.29 -30.63
N LEU A 817 -38.16 -4.50 -30.53
CA LEU A 817 -36.78 -4.91 -30.74
C LEU A 817 -36.09 -5.25 -29.42
N GLN A 818 -36.79 -5.20 -28.28
CA GLN A 818 -36.24 -5.48 -26.94
C GLN A 818 -36.03 -6.98 -26.63
N ALA A 819 -36.02 -7.86 -27.65
CA ALA A 819 -35.34 -9.15 -27.52
C ALA A 819 -33.82 -9.03 -27.72
N TYR A 820 -33.30 -7.90 -28.20
CA TYR A 820 -31.86 -7.65 -28.32
C TYR A 820 -31.56 -6.14 -28.14
N GLY A 821 -30.87 -5.81 -27.03
CA GLY A 821 -30.63 -4.45 -26.53
C GLY A 821 -30.03 -3.45 -27.52
N ARG A 822 -30.32 -2.15 -27.30
CA ARG A 822 -29.76 -1.01 -28.04
C ARG A 822 -28.80 -0.23 -27.15
N PRO A 823 -27.86 0.51 -27.77
CA PRO A 823 -27.75 1.93 -27.43
C PRO A 823 -27.78 2.87 -28.65
N THR A 824 -28.22 4.09 -28.38
CA THR A 824 -28.43 5.22 -29.28
C THR A 824 -27.14 5.90 -29.74
N ILE A 825 -27.01 6.26 -31.02
CA ILE A 825 -25.96 7.18 -31.52
C ILE A 825 -26.55 8.23 -32.47
N ARG A 826 -26.19 9.50 -32.25
CA ARG A 826 -26.43 10.64 -33.16
C ARG A 826 -25.43 10.57 -34.33
N PRO A 827 -25.81 10.95 -35.56
CA PRO A 827 -24.92 10.85 -36.71
C PRO A 827 -23.69 11.76 -36.56
N SER A 828 -22.49 11.17 -36.53
CA SER A 828 -21.24 11.91 -36.65
C SER A 828 -20.95 12.19 -38.13
N LYS A 829 -20.51 13.42 -38.42
CA LYS A 829 -20.13 13.85 -39.77
C LYS A 829 -18.92 13.03 -40.24
N ALA A 830 -19.03 12.44 -41.42
CA ALA A 830 -17.94 11.74 -42.09
C ALA A 830 -16.68 12.63 -42.20
N ILE A 831 -15.60 12.23 -41.54
CA ILE A 831 -14.27 12.76 -41.79
C ILE A 831 -13.77 12.13 -43.10
N ARG A 832 -13.67 12.93 -44.15
CA ARG A 832 -13.04 12.50 -45.41
C ARG A 832 -11.53 12.43 -45.18
N THR A 833 -10.94 11.25 -45.30
CA THR A 833 -9.48 11.13 -45.41
C THR A 833 -8.99 11.84 -46.69
N PRO A 834 -7.85 12.56 -46.65
CA PRO A 834 -7.35 13.26 -47.82
C PRO A 834 -6.89 12.25 -48.87
N LYS A 835 -7.50 12.27 -50.07
CA LYS A 835 -7.01 11.47 -51.20
C LYS A 835 -5.61 11.95 -51.60
N VAL A 836 -4.60 11.09 -51.45
CA VAL A 836 -3.23 11.36 -51.90
C VAL A 836 -3.22 11.47 -53.42
N GLY A 837 -2.81 12.63 -53.94
CA GLY A 837 -2.80 12.88 -55.38
C GLY A 837 -1.84 11.93 -56.11
N ARG A 838 -2.23 11.42 -57.28
CA ARG A 838 -1.43 10.47 -58.10
C ARG A 838 0.04 10.88 -58.34
N ASN A 839 0.33 12.18 -58.33
CA ASN A 839 1.68 12.71 -58.55
C ASN A 839 2.39 13.19 -57.26
N ALA A 840 1.75 13.09 -56.09
CA ALA A 840 2.35 13.42 -54.80
C ALA A 840 3.41 12.38 -54.38
N PRO A 841 4.37 12.74 -53.50
CA PRO A 841 5.29 11.77 -52.90
C PRO A 841 4.51 10.64 -52.23
N CYS A 842 4.95 9.40 -52.44
CA CYS A 842 4.27 8.23 -51.91
C CYS A 842 4.36 8.20 -50.37
N PRO A 843 3.25 8.00 -49.64
CA PRO A 843 3.25 8.02 -48.18
C PRO A 843 4.12 6.94 -47.52
N CYS A 844 4.48 5.88 -48.26
CA CYS A 844 5.34 4.80 -47.78
C CYS A 844 6.83 5.19 -47.64
N GLY A 845 7.20 6.46 -47.86
CA GLY A 845 8.58 6.94 -47.71
C GLY A 845 9.53 6.55 -48.85
N SER A 846 9.05 5.92 -49.92
CA SER A 846 9.88 5.44 -51.02
C SER A 846 10.53 6.54 -51.90
N GLY A 847 10.22 7.82 -51.66
CA GLY A 847 10.67 8.95 -52.48
C GLY A 847 10.09 9.00 -53.90
N LYS A 848 9.30 8.01 -54.32
CA LYS A 848 8.66 7.94 -55.65
C LYS A 848 7.29 8.61 -55.62
N LYS A 849 6.78 9.02 -56.80
CA LYS A 849 5.40 9.49 -56.95
C LYS A 849 4.43 8.35 -56.67
N TYR A 850 3.31 8.63 -56.00
CA TYR A 850 2.32 7.63 -55.58
C TYR A 850 1.92 6.66 -56.70
N LYS A 851 1.63 7.16 -57.91
CA LYS A 851 1.29 6.31 -59.09
C LYS A 851 2.38 5.36 -59.59
N LYS A 852 3.63 5.51 -59.14
CA LYS A 852 4.77 4.65 -59.51
C LYS A 852 5.22 3.78 -58.33
N CYS A 853 4.43 3.73 -57.26
CA CYS A 853 4.68 2.95 -56.06
C CYS A 853 3.34 2.36 -55.58
N CYS A 854 2.77 2.84 -54.47
CA CYS A 854 1.56 2.27 -53.88
C CYS A 854 0.25 2.58 -54.64
N GLY A 855 0.27 3.49 -55.61
CA GLY A 855 -0.87 3.84 -56.45
C GLY A 855 -0.73 3.38 -57.90
N GLY A 856 0.20 2.46 -58.17
CA GLY A 856 0.48 1.86 -59.47
C GLY A 856 -0.33 0.60 -59.69
#